data_AF-A0AAE7DLJ4-F1
#
_entry.id   AF-A0AAE7DLJ4-F1
#
_cell.length_a   1.000
_cell.length_b   1.000
_cell.length_c   1.000
_cell.angle_alpha   90.00
_cell.angle_beta   90.00
_cell.angle_gamma   90.00
#
_symmetry.space_group_name_H-M   'P 1'
#
loop_
_entity.id
_entity.type
_entity.pdbx_description
1 polymer ?
#
loop_
_entity_poly.entity_id
_entity_poly.type
_entity_poly.pdbx_seq_one_letter_code
_entity_poly.pdbx_strand_id
1 'polypeptide(L)'
;MSKPVMYLLAGNGSAAEWWDDALPHLQRYHVVPLELPGFGNNPRAPCEDLTAYAQALLAMTVEGSAIMAVGVNALLVLHALQRQPGHFCRSVLLAPVGAFLWQRRLPALMSPLPIRKTIHWLLSNKPAVFAHKFSNQTWTPAQYQRMGAGYARCRAFVPHWDLVRADTALPLLEWITDPVELVWGDQDNVLGIAQAAAWSAILARADLTICLKTGWGHYPWIDAPAEFAAWLESGECGFVAHTKGGRLRLAELAGQAVPPALSLNDCDDPRLPAFLASQPEATWAVRSSSYGEDQADAANAGLSTTFLREPTSNVPARIAELSTAGVEEVVVQRFITPKVSGIGFVRHLSVELEWVEGHLESLADGQVSPERAIISRLGDSWSSDTFKPSHGLTADLLWRFLQGVLRVFHYVPGDVEWAWDGQQLWLLQYRPISDYGWRRHLTAANIAEILPPQPSVFVEYAQRRAAASIPAIMARWDSRVLQDNEPFTAVFGGASYINNDLFLARLADWGISASSYAGEVGGATPHLPWRPLRMLRSLPLFLRMQRIARGHLLKLEQRLRRFDDELSGLIAQGADGQQLADWFTRFYVFVVQGNLCIATSLASSGGDLLGRPPTAYDDLENSPHRLPWETDPATPRPAPTDLPLQAFPQWSGLIRVAHSTGLPGLRGYYLQVREWYRDNLMRVFFRLHHAMPMADRMHWFAPHPDIRSRDGSFWQDGREGAEQATGFMIYPGQVQGILGDDILLEDTLDPGRHAHYQAARAVIARMGGRLSHGSTLLRELRKPSAVLPQVDVAWLGCEVLYRDGELTLVK
;
A
#
# COMPACT_ATOMS: atom_id res chain seq x y z
N MET A 1 1.80 31.11 31.72
CA MET A 1 1.88 30.49 30.38
C MET A 1 0.48 30.03 30.00
N SER A 2 0.04 30.27 28.76
CA SER A 2 -1.25 29.75 28.27
C SER A 2 -1.22 28.22 28.23
N LYS A 3 -2.32 27.56 28.58
CA LYS A 3 -2.41 26.09 28.50
C LYS A 3 -2.23 25.65 27.04
N PRO A 4 -1.49 24.56 26.77
CA PRO A 4 -1.42 23.99 25.42
C PRO A 4 -2.82 23.58 24.93
N VAL A 5 -3.05 23.68 23.62
CA VAL A 5 -4.34 23.32 23.01
C VAL A 5 -4.40 21.82 22.76
N MET A 6 -5.52 21.19 23.13
CA MET A 6 -5.82 19.81 22.74
C MET A 6 -7.19 19.74 22.07
N TYR A 7 -7.22 19.24 20.84
CA TYR A 7 -8.45 19.00 20.11
C TYR A 7 -9.02 17.62 20.44
N LEU A 8 -10.33 17.54 20.66
CA LEU A 8 -11.05 16.27 20.87
C LEU A 8 -11.95 15.97 19.68
N LEU A 9 -11.68 14.87 18.99
CA LEU A 9 -12.40 14.45 17.80
C LEU A 9 -13.06 13.09 18.02
N ALA A 10 -14.33 13.10 18.40
CA ALA A 10 -15.08 11.88 18.66
C ALA A 10 -15.38 11.09 17.37
N GLY A 11 -15.93 9.88 17.50
CA GLY A 11 -16.10 8.92 16.41
C GLY A 11 -17.33 9.11 15.51
N ASN A 12 -17.80 8.02 14.91
CA ASN A 12 -18.95 8.08 13.99
C ASN A 12 -20.23 8.49 14.74
N GLY A 13 -20.99 9.44 14.19
CA GLY A 13 -22.19 9.95 14.86
C GLY A 13 -21.95 11.03 15.91
N SER A 14 -20.70 11.44 16.13
CA SER A 14 -20.37 12.31 17.25
C SER A 14 -20.84 13.75 17.11
N ALA A 15 -21.03 14.38 18.28
CA ALA A 15 -21.16 15.81 18.48
C ALA A 15 -20.24 16.25 19.62
N ALA A 16 -19.93 17.55 19.71
CA ALA A 16 -19.06 18.11 20.73
C ALA A 16 -19.54 17.77 22.16
N GLU A 17 -20.85 17.77 22.37
CA GLU A 17 -21.50 17.45 23.65
C GLU A 17 -21.12 16.07 24.19
N TRP A 18 -20.68 15.12 23.36
CA TRP A 18 -20.27 13.78 23.82
C TRP A 18 -19.10 13.81 24.81
N TRP A 19 -18.38 14.92 24.90
CA TRP A 19 -17.28 15.13 25.82
C TRP A 19 -17.70 15.79 27.14
N ASP A 20 -18.97 16.20 27.30
CA ASP A 20 -19.45 16.98 28.45
C ASP A 20 -19.16 16.32 29.81
N ASP A 21 -19.15 14.98 29.88
CA ASP A 21 -18.85 14.27 31.12
C ASP A 21 -17.36 14.36 31.48
N ALA A 22 -16.45 14.43 30.49
CA ALA A 22 -15.00 14.45 30.69
C ALA A 22 -14.41 15.87 30.76
N LEU A 23 -15.00 16.84 30.06
CA LEU A 23 -14.49 18.22 29.98
C LEU A 23 -14.23 18.87 31.36
N PRO A 24 -15.10 18.71 32.38
CA PRO A 24 -14.87 19.29 33.71
C PRO A 24 -13.63 18.76 34.43
N HIS A 25 -13.13 17.59 34.01
CA HIS A 25 -11.99 16.92 34.64
C HIS A 25 -10.65 17.25 33.97
N LEU A 26 -10.65 17.86 32.77
CA LEU A 26 -9.45 18.23 32.04
C LEU A 26 -8.94 19.61 32.50
N GLN A 27 -7.74 19.65 33.08
CA GLN A 27 -7.18 20.85 33.71
C GLN A 27 -5.87 21.33 33.09
N ARG A 28 -5.07 20.46 32.48
CA ARG A 28 -3.76 20.78 31.89
C ARG A 28 -3.88 21.42 30.51
N TYR A 29 -4.85 21.00 29.70
CA TYR A 29 -5.02 21.52 28.34
C TYR A 29 -6.12 22.60 28.25
N HIS A 30 -6.01 23.47 27.26
CA HIS A 30 -7.17 24.17 26.71
C HIS A 30 -7.83 23.24 25.69
N VAL A 31 -8.93 22.62 26.09
CA VAL A 31 -9.55 21.52 25.34
C VAL A 31 -10.64 22.05 24.41
N VAL A 32 -10.58 21.66 23.14
CA VAL A 32 -11.51 22.10 22.10
C VAL A 32 -12.14 20.89 21.40
N PRO A 33 -13.39 20.53 21.73
CA PRO A 33 -14.13 19.54 20.96
C PRO A 33 -14.37 20.00 19.52
N LEU A 34 -14.07 19.13 18.56
CA LEU A 34 -14.23 19.41 17.13
C LEU A 34 -15.46 18.71 16.55
N GLU A 35 -16.12 19.39 15.63
CA GLU A 35 -17.19 18.85 14.78
C GLU A 35 -16.83 19.09 13.32
N LEU A 36 -16.44 18.02 12.62
CA LEU A 36 -16.10 18.09 11.19
C LEU A 36 -17.35 18.40 10.32
N PRO A 37 -17.18 18.78 9.04
CA PRO A 37 -18.31 19.00 8.14
C PRO A 37 -19.29 17.82 8.12
N GLY A 38 -20.57 18.12 8.38
CA GLY A 38 -21.63 17.11 8.49
C GLY A 38 -21.75 16.41 9.85
N PHE A 39 -20.93 16.76 10.84
CA PHE A 39 -21.05 16.29 12.23
C PHE A 39 -21.65 17.37 13.12
N GLY A 40 -22.40 16.93 14.15
CA GLY A 40 -22.97 17.81 15.17
C GLY A 40 -23.62 19.09 14.62
N ASN A 41 -23.22 20.23 15.18
CA ASN A 41 -23.73 21.56 14.85
C ASN A 41 -22.94 22.25 13.73
N ASN A 42 -21.91 21.61 13.14
CA ASN A 42 -21.20 22.19 12.01
C ASN A 42 -22.18 22.38 10.83
N PRO A 43 -22.35 23.59 10.28
CA PRO A 43 -23.35 23.85 9.24
C PRO A 43 -22.94 23.31 7.86
N ARG A 44 -21.65 23.03 7.64
CA ARG A 44 -21.14 22.56 6.34
C ARG A 44 -21.68 21.17 6.01
N ALA A 45 -21.88 20.90 4.73
CA ALA A 45 -22.28 19.57 4.25
C ALA A 45 -21.17 18.53 4.52
N PRO A 46 -21.50 17.23 4.62
CA PRO A 46 -20.49 16.17 4.67
C PRO A 46 -19.51 16.29 3.48
N CYS A 47 -18.23 16.07 3.75
CA CYS A 47 -17.21 16.07 2.70
C CYS A 47 -17.38 14.87 1.75
N GLU A 48 -16.90 15.03 0.53
CA GLU A 48 -17.04 14.03 -0.54
C GLU A 48 -16.13 12.80 -0.38
N ASP A 49 -15.00 12.93 0.32
CA ASP A 49 -14.02 11.88 0.57
C ASP A 49 -13.12 12.15 1.78
N LEU A 50 -12.26 11.19 2.10
CA LEU A 50 -11.33 11.25 3.24
C LEU A 50 -10.31 12.40 3.09
N THR A 51 -9.85 12.67 1.87
CA THR A 51 -8.93 13.78 1.58
C THR A 51 -9.57 15.12 1.94
N ALA A 52 -10.86 15.31 1.63
CA ALA A 52 -11.57 16.55 1.91
C ALA A 52 -11.82 16.72 3.41
N TYR A 53 -12.06 15.62 4.11
CA TYR A 53 -12.12 15.61 5.57
C TYR A 53 -10.79 15.94 6.22
N ALA A 54 -9.67 15.38 5.75
CA ALA A 54 -8.34 15.69 6.25
C ALA A 54 -7.98 17.17 6.06
N GLN A 55 -8.28 17.74 4.88
CA GLN A 55 -8.12 19.18 4.63
C GLN A 55 -9.00 20.04 5.55
N ALA A 56 -10.25 19.64 5.76
CA ALA A 56 -11.14 20.35 6.67
C ALA A 56 -10.66 20.28 8.13
N LEU A 57 -10.07 19.16 8.55
CA LEU A 57 -9.45 19.00 9.87
C LEU A 57 -8.26 19.95 10.02
N LEU A 58 -7.30 19.90 9.09
CA LEU A 58 -6.11 20.78 9.11
C LEU A 58 -6.49 22.26 9.13
N ALA A 59 -7.54 22.67 8.40
CA ALA A 59 -8.01 24.05 8.40
C ALA A 59 -8.73 24.47 9.71
N MET A 60 -9.14 23.51 10.54
CA MET A 60 -9.81 23.75 11.82
C MET A 60 -8.85 23.64 13.02
N THR A 61 -7.63 23.16 12.80
CA THR A 61 -6.60 22.96 13.83
C THR A 61 -5.40 23.86 13.62
N VAL A 62 -4.63 24.07 14.68
CA VAL A 62 -3.39 24.84 14.65
C VAL A 62 -2.21 23.88 14.76
N GLU A 63 -1.17 24.13 13.98
CA GLU A 63 0.07 23.37 14.02
C GLU A 63 0.71 23.40 15.42
N GLY A 64 1.30 22.28 15.85
CA GLY A 64 1.91 22.11 17.17
C GLY A 64 0.90 21.88 18.31
N SER A 65 -0.39 21.73 17.99
CA SER A 65 -1.43 21.32 18.97
C SER A 65 -1.44 19.82 19.21
N ALA A 66 -2.05 19.37 20.31
CA ALA A 66 -2.34 17.97 20.55
C ALA A 66 -3.73 17.60 19.99
N ILE A 67 -3.92 16.33 19.63
CA ILE A 67 -5.22 15.81 19.21
C ILE A 67 -5.49 14.43 19.80
N MET A 68 -6.73 14.23 20.27
CA MET A 68 -7.27 12.92 20.62
C MET A 68 -8.43 12.60 19.69
N ALA A 69 -8.36 11.47 18.99
CA ALA A 69 -9.37 11.05 18.04
C ALA A 69 -9.83 9.61 18.26
N VAL A 70 -11.08 9.32 17.93
CA VAL A 70 -11.69 8.01 18.21
C VAL A 70 -12.24 7.35 16.95
N GLY A 71 -12.03 6.03 16.83
CA GLY A 71 -12.73 5.21 15.85
C GLY A 71 -12.45 5.62 14.41
N VAL A 72 -13.51 5.98 13.69
CA VAL A 72 -13.41 6.37 12.28
C VAL A 72 -12.67 7.70 12.07
N ASN A 73 -12.76 8.62 13.02
CA ASN A 73 -12.14 9.94 12.86
C ASN A 73 -10.64 9.91 13.24
N ALA A 74 -10.19 8.88 13.97
CA ALA A 74 -8.76 8.60 14.11
C ALA A 74 -8.09 8.37 12.75
N LEU A 75 -8.80 7.73 11.80
CA LEU A 75 -8.30 7.58 10.43
C LEU A 75 -8.11 8.93 9.74
N LEU A 76 -8.99 9.90 9.99
CA LEU A 76 -8.88 11.24 9.40
C LEU A 76 -7.67 12.01 9.93
N VAL A 77 -7.28 11.78 11.19
CA VAL A 77 -6.03 12.31 11.75
C VAL A 77 -4.83 11.72 11.02
N LEU A 78 -4.82 10.41 10.76
CA LEU A 78 -3.74 9.77 10.01
C LEU A 78 -3.64 10.32 8.56
N HIS A 79 -4.78 10.55 7.90
CA HIS A 79 -4.80 11.21 6.58
C HIS A 79 -4.35 12.68 6.64
N ALA A 80 -4.54 13.36 7.77
CA ALA A 80 -4.02 14.72 7.98
C ALA A 80 -2.50 14.71 8.14
N LEU A 81 -1.95 13.81 8.98
CA LEU A 81 -0.51 13.64 9.16
C LEU A 81 0.20 13.22 7.86
N GLN A 82 -0.42 12.33 7.08
CA GLN A 82 0.08 11.93 5.75
C GLN A 82 0.17 13.10 4.75
N ARG A 83 -0.57 14.19 4.97
CA ARG A 83 -0.58 15.38 4.11
C ARG A 83 0.28 16.51 4.65
N GLN A 84 0.33 16.64 5.98
CA GLN A 84 1.12 17.65 6.68
C GLN A 84 1.80 16.99 7.88
N PRO A 85 2.93 16.31 7.66
CA PRO A 85 3.74 15.73 8.73
C PRO A 85 4.13 16.79 9.75
N GLY A 86 4.17 16.43 11.02
CA GLY A 86 4.50 17.32 12.14
C GLY A 86 3.36 18.23 12.61
N HIS A 87 2.17 18.17 11.98
CA HIS A 87 1.09 19.10 12.31
C HIS A 87 0.63 19.01 13.77
N PHE A 88 0.62 17.81 14.36
CA PHE A 88 0.26 17.60 15.76
C PHE A 88 1.50 17.23 16.58
N CYS A 89 1.70 17.89 17.72
CA CYS A 89 2.80 17.57 18.63
C CYS A 89 2.56 16.27 19.41
N ARG A 90 1.29 15.82 19.49
CA ARG A 90 0.86 14.59 20.12
C ARG A 90 -0.44 14.10 19.48
N SER A 91 -0.44 12.88 18.97
CA SER A 91 -1.61 12.26 18.32
C SER A 91 -2.05 11.02 19.08
N VAL A 92 -3.15 11.12 19.83
CA VAL A 92 -3.73 10.01 20.60
C VAL A 92 -4.92 9.44 19.83
N LEU A 93 -4.87 8.16 19.46
CA LEU A 93 -5.88 7.51 18.64
C LEU A 93 -6.49 6.32 19.39
N LEU A 94 -7.71 6.50 19.86
CA LEU A 94 -8.45 5.45 20.56
C LEU A 94 -9.20 4.57 19.56
N ALA A 95 -8.88 3.29 19.59
CA ALA A 95 -9.49 2.24 18.78
C ALA A 95 -9.70 2.66 17.30
N PRO A 96 -8.64 2.94 16.53
CA PRO A 96 -8.78 3.39 15.14
C PRO A 96 -9.43 2.36 14.22
N VAL A 97 -10.26 2.84 13.28
CA VAL A 97 -10.87 2.04 12.20
C VAL A 97 -10.00 2.08 10.96
N GLY A 98 -9.69 0.93 10.36
CA GLY A 98 -8.91 0.84 9.11
C GLY A 98 -8.40 -0.55 8.81
N ALA A 99 -7.93 -1.26 9.83
CA ALA A 99 -7.49 -2.65 9.70
C ALA A 99 -8.64 -3.59 9.29
N PHE A 100 -8.30 -4.55 8.43
CA PHE A 100 -9.14 -5.64 7.92
C PHE A 100 -10.54 -5.26 7.40
N LEU A 101 -10.75 -4.03 6.91
CA LEU A 101 -12.07 -3.56 6.48
C LEU A 101 -12.77 -4.51 5.49
N TRP A 102 -12.04 -5.20 4.63
CA TRP A 102 -12.57 -6.16 3.66
C TRP A 102 -13.02 -7.50 4.27
N GLN A 103 -12.59 -7.84 5.49
CA GLN A 103 -12.98 -9.07 6.19
C GLN A 103 -14.16 -8.83 7.15
N ARG A 104 -14.48 -7.57 7.45
CA ARG A 104 -15.50 -7.22 8.43
C ARG A 104 -16.90 -7.39 7.86
N ARG A 105 -17.78 -8.04 8.64
CA ARG A 105 -19.19 -8.23 8.30
C ARG A 105 -20.01 -6.94 8.37
N LEU A 106 -19.65 -6.03 9.29
CA LEU A 106 -20.42 -4.81 9.54
C LEU A 106 -20.47 -3.87 8.31
N PRO A 107 -19.35 -3.52 7.64
CA PRO A 107 -19.40 -2.75 6.39
C PRO A 107 -20.28 -3.40 5.31
N ALA A 108 -20.22 -4.73 5.15
CA ALA A 108 -21.06 -5.45 4.20
C ALA A 108 -22.56 -5.34 4.56
N LEU A 109 -22.92 -5.46 5.84
CA LEU A 109 -24.28 -5.28 6.34
C LEU A 109 -24.78 -3.84 6.14
N MET A 110 -23.90 -2.86 6.29
CA MET A 110 -24.20 -1.44 6.15
C MET A 110 -24.21 -0.95 4.70
N SER A 111 -23.82 -1.80 3.74
CA SER A 111 -23.75 -1.43 2.32
C SER A 111 -25.11 -1.02 1.72
N PRO A 112 -26.24 -1.71 2.00
CA PRO A 112 -27.55 -1.31 1.47
C PRO A 112 -28.06 -0.02 2.13
N LEU A 113 -28.40 0.98 1.30
CA LEU A 113 -28.88 2.29 1.76
C LEU A 113 -30.08 2.23 2.73
N PRO A 114 -31.11 1.39 2.52
CA PRO A 114 -32.23 1.29 3.46
C PRO A 114 -31.78 0.82 4.84
N ILE A 115 -30.90 -0.18 4.90
CA ILE A 115 -30.41 -0.74 6.17
C ILE A 115 -29.65 0.30 6.97
N ARG A 116 -28.67 0.98 6.35
CA ARG A 116 -27.90 2.01 7.05
C ARG A 116 -28.74 3.21 7.49
N LYS A 117 -29.76 3.61 6.70
CA LYS A 117 -30.71 4.65 7.12
C LYS A 117 -31.55 4.22 8.31
N THR A 118 -32.03 2.98 8.33
CA THR A 118 -32.79 2.44 9.46
C THR A 118 -31.94 2.35 10.72
N ILE A 119 -30.69 1.89 10.61
CA ILE A 119 -29.76 1.85 11.75
C ILE A 119 -29.44 3.25 12.25
N HIS A 120 -29.22 4.21 11.34
CA HIS A 120 -29.02 5.61 11.71
C HIS A 120 -30.23 6.17 12.47
N TRP A 121 -31.44 5.89 11.99
CA TRP A 121 -32.68 6.28 12.67
C TRP A 121 -32.82 5.63 14.05
N LEU A 122 -32.50 4.34 14.19
CA LEU A 122 -32.52 3.63 15.46
C LEU A 122 -31.49 4.20 16.44
N LEU A 123 -30.26 4.48 16.01
CA LEU A 123 -29.24 5.13 16.83
C LEU A 123 -29.70 6.53 17.28
N SER A 124 -30.37 7.26 16.40
CA SER A 124 -30.86 8.62 16.67
C SER A 124 -32.00 8.65 17.69
N ASN A 125 -32.93 7.69 17.63
CA ASN A 125 -34.18 7.74 18.40
C ASN A 125 -34.26 6.71 19.54
N LYS A 126 -33.53 5.60 19.43
CA LYS A 126 -33.53 4.46 20.37
C LYS A 126 -32.10 3.96 20.64
N PRO A 127 -31.15 4.82 21.05
CA PRO A 127 -29.75 4.44 21.25
C PRO A 127 -29.56 3.33 22.28
N ALA A 128 -30.42 3.21 23.29
CA ALA A 128 -30.37 2.15 24.29
C ALA A 128 -30.47 0.72 23.72
N VAL A 129 -31.02 0.55 22.51
CA VAL A 129 -31.02 -0.76 21.80
C VAL A 129 -29.59 -1.24 21.50
N PHE A 130 -28.64 -0.32 21.41
CA PHE A 130 -27.23 -0.59 21.16
C PHE A 130 -26.35 -0.50 22.41
N ALA A 131 -26.94 -0.47 23.61
CA ALA A 131 -26.24 -0.29 24.89
C ALA A 131 -24.98 -1.17 25.02
N HIS A 132 -25.10 -2.47 24.75
CA HIS A 132 -23.99 -3.43 24.82
C HIS A 132 -22.81 -3.12 23.88
N LYS A 133 -23.04 -2.36 22.80
CA LYS A 133 -21.97 -1.91 21.90
C LYS A 133 -21.29 -0.64 22.38
N PHE A 134 -21.99 0.15 23.19
CA PHE A 134 -21.46 1.39 23.72
C PHE A 134 -20.64 1.12 24.97
N SER A 135 -21.22 0.38 25.91
CA SER A 135 -20.59 0.13 27.20
C SER A 135 -21.05 -1.19 27.80
N ASN A 136 -20.21 -1.77 28.65
CA ASN A 136 -20.62 -2.85 29.56
C ASN A 136 -21.30 -2.30 30.82
N GLN A 137 -21.24 -0.97 31.04
CA GLN A 137 -21.96 -0.27 32.09
C GLN A 137 -23.34 0.20 31.58
N THR A 138 -24.27 0.40 32.51
CA THR A 138 -25.59 0.95 32.18
C THR A 138 -25.53 2.47 32.26
N TRP A 139 -25.64 3.15 31.12
CA TRP A 139 -25.70 4.60 31.09
C TRP A 139 -27.02 5.18 31.62
N THR A 140 -26.95 6.42 32.07
CA THR A 140 -28.13 7.19 32.47
C THR A 140 -29.00 7.52 31.24
N PRO A 141 -30.31 7.79 31.43
CA PRO A 141 -31.19 8.23 30.35
C PRO A 141 -30.66 9.48 29.62
N ALA A 142 -30.04 10.41 30.35
CA ALA A 142 -29.45 11.63 29.79
C ALA A 142 -28.27 11.32 28.85
N GLN A 143 -27.38 10.40 29.24
CA GLN A 143 -26.26 9.96 28.40
C GLN A 143 -26.75 9.28 27.11
N TYR A 144 -27.74 8.39 27.21
CA TYR A 144 -28.36 7.80 26.00
C TYR A 144 -29.02 8.86 25.12
N GLN A 145 -29.74 9.81 25.70
CA GLN A 145 -30.36 10.89 24.94
C GLN A 145 -29.32 11.75 24.22
N ARG A 146 -28.21 12.09 24.89
CA ARG A 146 -27.09 12.84 24.29
C ARG A 146 -26.43 12.06 23.15
N MET A 147 -26.23 10.74 23.33
CA MET A 147 -25.74 9.85 22.27
C MET A 147 -26.67 9.87 21.05
N GLY A 148 -27.97 9.69 21.26
CA GLY A 148 -28.97 9.73 20.18
C GLY A 148 -29.05 11.08 19.48
N ALA A 149 -28.97 12.19 20.23
CA ALA A 149 -28.95 13.54 19.68
C ALA A 149 -27.73 13.79 18.77
N GLY A 150 -26.55 13.27 19.14
CA GLY A 150 -25.37 13.31 18.29
C GLY A 150 -25.60 12.61 16.96
N TYR A 151 -26.10 11.37 16.99
CA TYR A 151 -26.43 10.62 15.77
C TYR A 151 -27.48 11.35 14.93
N ALA A 152 -28.53 11.91 15.54
CA ALA A 152 -29.57 12.64 14.83
C ALA A 152 -29.02 13.84 14.03
N ARG A 153 -27.99 14.51 14.56
CA ARG A 153 -27.33 15.66 13.92
C ARG A 153 -26.21 15.26 12.94
N CYS A 154 -25.74 14.02 12.99
CA CYS A 154 -24.66 13.53 12.13
C CYS A 154 -25.15 13.20 10.71
N ARG A 155 -25.14 14.21 9.83
CA ARG A 155 -25.41 14.06 8.39
C ARG A 155 -24.35 13.21 7.69
N ALA A 156 -23.15 13.16 8.26
CA ALA A 156 -22.02 12.41 7.72
C ALA A 156 -22.11 10.88 7.97
N PHE A 157 -22.96 10.41 8.89
CA PHE A 157 -23.05 9.00 9.27
C PHE A 157 -23.27 8.08 8.06
N VAL A 158 -24.24 8.40 7.20
CA VAL A 158 -24.58 7.58 6.04
C VAL A 158 -23.47 7.61 4.98
N PRO A 159 -22.97 8.79 4.53
CA PRO A 159 -21.86 8.88 3.58
C PRO A 159 -20.59 8.15 4.02
N HIS A 160 -20.21 8.16 5.30
CA HIS A 160 -18.95 7.57 5.78
C HIS A 160 -18.77 6.10 5.39
N TRP A 161 -19.86 5.33 5.30
CA TRP A 161 -19.83 3.92 4.86
C TRP A 161 -19.38 3.74 3.40
N ASP A 162 -19.51 4.78 2.58
CA ASP A 162 -18.99 4.79 1.21
C ASP A 162 -17.56 5.34 1.12
N LEU A 163 -17.09 6.07 2.13
CA LEU A 163 -15.76 6.70 2.18
C LEU A 163 -14.70 5.79 2.80
N VAL A 164 -15.07 5.06 3.86
CA VAL A 164 -14.15 4.21 4.63
C VAL A 164 -14.20 2.80 4.07
N ARG A 165 -13.37 2.56 3.06
CA ARG A 165 -13.28 1.29 2.33
C ARG A 165 -11.85 0.79 2.34
N ALA A 166 -11.70 -0.49 2.02
CA ALA A 166 -10.39 -1.12 2.02
C ALA A 166 -9.42 -0.52 0.99
N ASP A 167 -9.93 0.08 -0.09
CA ASP A 167 -9.13 0.75 -1.12
C ASP A 167 -8.76 2.22 -0.80
N THR A 168 -9.46 2.85 0.14
CA THR A 168 -9.31 4.28 0.45
C THR A 168 -8.77 4.56 1.85
N ALA A 169 -8.88 3.60 2.78
CA ALA A 169 -8.57 3.84 4.18
C ALA A 169 -7.07 3.94 4.44
N LEU A 170 -6.27 2.99 3.96
CA LEU A 170 -4.86 2.86 4.32
C LEU A 170 -3.80 3.39 3.33
N PRO A 171 -4.13 4.02 2.17
CA PRO A 171 -3.09 4.53 1.27
C PRO A 171 -2.06 5.40 1.97
N LEU A 172 -0.79 5.09 1.75
CA LEU A 172 0.39 5.86 2.17
C LEU A 172 0.58 6.04 3.69
N LEU A 173 -0.24 5.39 4.54
CA LEU A 173 -0.10 5.54 5.99
C LEU A 173 1.19 4.92 6.55
N GLU A 174 1.79 3.98 5.83
CA GLU A 174 3.09 3.37 6.19
C GLU A 174 4.26 4.37 6.19
N TRP A 175 4.06 5.55 5.61
CA TRP A 175 5.06 6.61 5.49
C TRP A 175 4.91 7.73 6.52
N ILE A 176 3.93 7.60 7.43
CA ILE A 176 3.82 8.48 8.58
C ILE A 176 4.98 8.18 9.52
N THR A 177 5.75 9.21 9.85
CA THR A 177 6.88 9.15 10.81
C THR A 177 6.54 9.85 12.13
N ASP A 178 5.38 10.50 12.20
CA ASP A 178 4.91 11.22 13.38
C ASP A 178 4.74 10.32 14.62
N PRO A 179 4.90 10.88 15.83
CA PRO A 179 4.52 10.20 17.06
C PRO A 179 3.01 9.92 17.13
N VAL A 180 2.65 8.65 17.30
CA VAL A 180 1.28 8.17 17.39
C VAL A 180 1.11 7.28 18.61
N GLU A 181 0.16 7.64 19.48
CA GLU A 181 -0.25 6.84 20.63
C GLU A 181 -1.54 6.10 20.29
N LEU A 182 -1.50 4.78 20.12
CA LEU A 182 -2.70 3.97 19.96
C LEU A 182 -3.21 3.49 21.30
N VAL A 183 -4.52 3.60 21.51
CA VAL A 183 -5.14 3.23 22.77
C VAL A 183 -6.27 2.26 22.53
N TRP A 184 -6.34 1.21 23.35
CA TRP A 184 -7.44 0.25 23.35
C TRP A 184 -7.88 -0.10 24.76
N GLY A 185 -9.20 -0.20 24.92
CA GLY A 185 -9.78 -0.88 26.07
C GLY A 185 -9.88 -2.38 25.84
N ASP A 186 -9.62 -3.18 26.87
CA ASP A 186 -9.76 -4.66 26.81
C ASP A 186 -11.23 -5.13 26.75
N GLN A 187 -12.18 -4.22 26.98
CA GLN A 187 -13.63 -4.45 26.93
C GLN A 187 -14.31 -3.75 25.74
N ASP A 188 -13.57 -3.32 24.72
CA ASP A 188 -14.14 -2.72 23.50
C ASP A 188 -14.88 -3.77 22.64
N ASN A 189 -16.22 -3.69 22.63
CA ASN A 189 -17.12 -4.57 21.86
C ASN A 189 -17.28 -4.17 20.37
N VAL A 190 -16.63 -3.09 19.92
CA VAL A 190 -16.73 -2.55 18.56
C VAL A 190 -15.46 -2.84 17.76
N LEU A 191 -14.30 -2.61 18.38
CA LEU A 191 -12.98 -2.70 17.76
C LEU A 191 -12.01 -3.41 18.70
N GLY A 192 -12.04 -4.75 18.66
CA GLY A 192 -11.22 -5.57 19.54
C GLY A 192 -9.71 -5.31 19.40
N ILE A 193 -9.03 -5.42 20.55
CA ILE A 193 -7.60 -5.19 20.78
C ILE A 193 -6.66 -5.97 19.85
N ALA A 194 -7.07 -7.14 19.35
CA ALA A 194 -6.27 -7.97 18.44
C ALA A 194 -5.87 -7.23 17.15
N GLN A 195 -6.52 -6.12 16.81
CA GLN A 195 -6.15 -5.27 15.67
C GLN A 195 -4.92 -4.39 15.94
N ALA A 196 -4.47 -4.25 17.18
CA ALA A 196 -3.29 -3.45 17.51
C ALA A 196 -2.04 -3.93 16.77
N ALA A 197 -1.88 -5.26 16.62
CA ALA A 197 -0.80 -5.85 15.83
C ALA A 197 -0.85 -5.43 14.35
N ALA A 198 -2.05 -5.40 13.76
CA ALA A 198 -2.22 -4.94 12.38
C ALA A 198 -1.84 -3.46 12.22
N TRP A 199 -2.19 -2.62 13.20
CA TRP A 199 -1.84 -1.20 13.16
C TRP A 199 -0.35 -0.93 13.32
N SER A 200 0.37 -1.76 14.09
CA SER A 200 1.85 -1.73 14.13
C SER A 200 2.47 -1.96 12.76
N ALA A 201 1.90 -2.86 11.96
CA ALA A 201 2.36 -3.14 10.61
C ALA A 201 1.89 -2.09 9.57
N ILE A 202 0.70 -1.50 9.76
CA ILE A 202 0.18 -0.43 8.88
C ILE A 202 0.98 0.86 9.05
N LEU A 203 1.31 1.23 10.31
CA LEU A 203 2.09 2.41 10.65
C LEU A 203 3.54 2.02 10.88
N ALA A 204 4.16 1.35 9.90
CA ALA A 204 5.46 0.68 10.06
C ALA A 204 6.64 1.61 10.37
N ARG A 205 6.50 2.92 10.12
CA ARG A 205 7.55 3.94 10.29
C ARG A 205 7.21 5.02 11.31
N ALA A 206 6.03 4.95 11.91
CA ALA A 206 5.60 5.91 12.92
C ALA A 206 6.34 5.65 14.24
N ASP A 207 6.60 6.68 15.03
CA ASP A 207 6.97 6.47 16.43
C ASP A 207 5.71 6.03 17.20
N LEU A 208 5.51 4.71 17.24
CA LEU A 208 4.24 4.10 17.63
C LEU A 208 4.31 3.51 19.03
N THR A 209 3.46 4.04 19.91
CA THR A 209 3.23 3.45 21.24
C THR A 209 1.82 2.88 21.36
N ILE A 210 1.66 1.85 22.17
CA ILE A 210 0.37 1.17 22.38
C ILE A 210 0.05 1.13 23.87
N CYS A 211 -1.05 1.77 24.23
CA CYS A 211 -1.58 1.78 25.60
C CYS A 211 -2.82 0.88 25.67
N LEU A 212 -2.80 -0.08 26.59
CA LEU A 212 -3.90 -1.01 26.83
C LEU A 212 -4.51 -0.70 28.18
N LYS A 213 -5.80 -0.38 28.21
CA LYS A 213 -6.51 0.01 29.43
C LYS A 213 -7.50 -1.06 29.85
N THR A 214 -7.29 -1.58 31.05
CA THR A 214 -8.16 -2.59 31.67
C THR A 214 -9.49 -1.97 32.07
N GLY A 215 -10.59 -2.66 31.76
CA GLY A 215 -11.95 -2.23 32.10
C GLY A 215 -12.55 -1.21 31.13
N TRP A 216 -11.77 -0.65 30.21
CA TRP A 216 -12.25 0.37 29.28
C TRP A 216 -13.08 -0.27 28.15
N GLY A 217 -14.28 0.29 27.94
CA GLY A 217 -15.11 0.03 26.76
C GLY A 217 -14.76 0.94 25.59
N HIS A 218 -15.71 1.15 24.69
CA HIS A 218 -15.51 2.00 23.51
C HIS A 218 -15.59 3.52 23.81
N TYR A 219 -16.27 3.91 24.90
CA TYR A 219 -16.50 5.31 25.29
C TYR A 219 -16.00 5.58 26.73
N PRO A 220 -14.70 5.41 27.03
CA PRO A 220 -14.17 5.56 28.39
C PRO A 220 -14.38 6.96 28.98
N TRP A 221 -14.48 8.00 28.15
CA TRP A 221 -14.75 9.37 28.59
C TRP A 221 -16.21 9.60 29.05
N ILE A 222 -17.11 8.64 28.82
CA ILE A 222 -18.48 8.61 29.35
C ILE A 222 -18.57 7.63 30.53
N ASP A 223 -17.91 6.47 30.39
CA ASP A 223 -17.93 5.39 31.40
C ASP A 223 -17.17 5.75 32.68
N ALA A 224 -16.01 6.41 32.54
CA ALA A 224 -15.11 6.77 33.64
C ALA A 224 -14.42 8.13 33.36
N PRO A 225 -15.19 9.23 33.29
CA PRO A 225 -14.70 10.52 32.79
C PRO A 225 -13.49 11.09 33.56
N ALA A 226 -13.49 10.98 34.89
CA ALA A 226 -12.40 11.47 35.73
C ALA A 226 -11.10 10.67 35.53
N GLU A 227 -11.22 9.34 35.43
CA GLU A 227 -10.08 8.44 35.18
C GLU A 227 -9.51 8.67 33.78
N PHE A 228 -10.39 8.74 32.78
CA PHE A 228 -10.02 9.04 31.40
C PHE A 228 -9.27 10.37 31.29
N ALA A 229 -9.79 11.44 31.91
CA ALA A 229 -9.16 12.76 31.89
C ALA A 229 -7.81 12.75 32.61
N ALA A 230 -7.72 12.12 33.79
CA ALA A 230 -6.47 12.02 34.54
C ALA A 230 -5.39 11.27 33.75
N TRP A 231 -5.75 10.18 33.05
CA TRP A 231 -4.84 9.46 32.18
C TRP A 231 -4.42 10.29 30.95
N LEU A 232 -5.37 10.92 30.25
CA LEU A 232 -5.05 11.68 29.04
C LEU A 232 -4.06 12.81 29.36
N GLU A 233 -4.19 13.42 30.54
CA GLU A 233 -3.33 14.50 31.02
C GLU A 233 -2.06 14.02 31.73
N SER A 234 -1.96 12.76 32.17
CA SER A 234 -0.78 12.25 32.87
C SER A 234 0.45 12.18 31.96
N GLY A 235 0.23 11.95 30.65
CA GLY A 235 1.30 11.65 29.70
C GLY A 235 1.87 10.24 29.88
N GLU A 236 1.13 9.34 30.54
CA GLU A 236 1.50 7.93 30.65
C GLU A 236 1.58 7.30 29.26
N CYS A 237 2.79 6.99 28.83
CA CYS A 237 3.04 6.31 27.55
C CYS A 237 2.82 4.80 27.68
N GLY A 238 2.30 4.22 26.60
CA GLY A 238 2.23 2.77 26.44
C GLY A 238 3.59 2.13 26.19
N PHE A 239 3.58 0.87 25.76
CA PHE A 239 4.81 0.22 25.30
C PHE A 239 5.09 0.56 23.83
N VAL A 240 6.36 0.55 23.42
CA VAL A 240 6.75 0.82 22.03
C VAL A 240 6.42 -0.38 21.15
N ALA A 241 5.74 -0.15 20.03
CA ALA A 241 5.17 -1.21 19.21
C ALA A 241 6.19 -1.87 18.27
N HIS A 242 7.21 -1.14 17.82
CA HIS A 242 8.15 -1.59 16.78
C HIS A 242 9.44 -2.21 17.32
N THR A 243 9.51 -2.49 18.62
CA THR A 243 10.56 -3.31 19.20
C THR A 243 10.24 -4.80 19.05
N LYS A 244 11.24 -5.65 19.25
CA LYS A 244 11.08 -7.12 19.28
C LYS A 244 10.04 -7.51 20.34
N GLY A 245 10.17 -6.94 21.53
CA GLY A 245 9.26 -7.15 22.65
C GLY A 245 7.85 -6.66 22.36
N GLY A 246 7.72 -5.46 21.78
CA GLY A 246 6.45 -4.88 21.35
C GLY A 246 5.69 -5.77 20.38
N ARG A 247 6.36 -6.27 19.33
CA ARG A 247 5.73 -7.15 18.33
C ARG A 247 5.38 -8.52 18.88
N LEU A 248 6.20 -9.10 19.75
CA LEU A 248 5.88 -10.37 20.43
C LEU A 248 4.64 -10.22 21.30
N ARG A 249 4.55 -9.15 22.09
CA ARG A 249 3.37 -8.84 22.90
C ARG A 249 2.13 -8.66 22.03
N LEU A 250 2.25 -7.96 20.90
CA LEU A 250 1.13 -7.77 19.97
C LEU A 250 0.69 -9.07 19.29
N ALA A 251 1.64 -9.94 18.93
CA ALA A 251 1.35 -11.25 18.35
C ALA A 251 0.63 -12.16 19.36
N GLU A 252 1.07 -12.18 20.61
CA GLU A 252 0.42 -12.91 21.71
C GLU A 252 -1.01 -12.40 21.94
N LEU A 253 -1.21 -11.07 22.02
CA LEU A 253 -2.54 -10.45 22.15
C LEU A 253 -3.49 -10.80 20.99
N ALA A 254 -2.94 -11.06 19.80
CA ALA A 254 -3.70 -11.50 18.64
C ALA A 254 -3.83 -13.03 18.52
N GLY A 255 -3.39 -13.78 19.54
CA GLY A 255 -3.56 -15.23 19.65
C GLY A 255 -2.50 -16.07 18.94
N GLN A 256 -1.34 -15.51 18.60
CA GLN A 256 -0.21 -16.30 18.11
C GLN A 256 0.48 -17.04 19.26
N ALA A 257 1.06 -18.20 18.96
CA ALA A 257 1.83 -18.99 19.91
C ALA A 257 3.21 -18.36 20.15
N VAL A 258 3.29 -17.45 21.12
CA VAL A 258 4.53 -16.78 21.54
C VAL A 258 5.01 -17.41 22.85
N PRO A 259 6.29 -17.79 23.00
CA PRO A 259 6.81 -18.21 24.30
C PRO A 259 6.62 -17.07 25.32
N PRO A 260 6.24 -17.35 26.57
CA PRO A 260 6.07 -16.32 27.59
C PRO A 260 7.25 -15.35 27.60
N ALA A 261 6.97 -14.06 27.46
CA ALA A 261 7.97 -13.02 27.32
C ALA A 261 7.62 -11.79 28.14
N LEU A 262 8.66 -11.10 28.62
CA LEU A 262 8.54 -9.85 29.36
C LEU A 262 9.54 -8.83 28.81
N SER A 263 9.04 -7.70 28.35
CA SER A 263 9.85 -6.53 27.97
C SER A 263 10.11 -5.64 29.19
N LEU A 264 11.37 -5.26 29.35
CA LEU A 264 11.88 -4.52 30.49
C LEU A 264 12.81 -3.40 30.01
N ASN A 265 12.69 -2.23 30.64
CA ASN A 265 13.61 -1.11 30.43
C ASN A 265 14.60 -0.96 31.59
N ASP A 266 14.42 -1.76 32.65
CA ASP A 266 15.21 -1.73 33.88
C ASP A 266 15.33 -3.16 34.44
N CYS A 267 16.51 -3.50 34.98
CA CYS A 267 16.79 -4.75 35.66
C CYS A 267 16.06 -4.89 37.01
N ASP A 268 15.69 -3.77 37.65
CA ASP A 268 14.98 -3.74 38.92
C ASP A 268 13.45 -3.72 38.76
N ASP A 269 12.93 -4.01 37.56
CA ASP A 269 11.49 -4.03 37.30
C ASP A 269 10.76 -5.02 38.23
N PRO A 270 9.75 -4.57 39.00
CA PRO A 270 9.08 -5.40 40.01
C PRO A 270 8.31 -6.58 39.42
N ARG A 271 8.05 -6.59 38.11
CA ARG A 271 7.38 -7.70 37.40
C ARG A 271 8.31 -8.88 37.17
N LEU A 272 9.62 -8.66 37.07
CA LEU A 272 10.59 -9.68 36.70
C LEU A 272 10.63 -10.87 37.68
N PRO A 273 10.70 -10.68 39.02
CA PRO A 273 10.75 -11.82 39.95
C PRO A 273 9.53 -12.72 39.87
N ALA A 274 8.33 -12.13 39.79
CA ALA A 274 7.08 -12.88 39.68
C ALA A 274 6.98 -13.63 38.33
N PHE A 275 7.45 -13.01 37.25
CA PHE A 275 7.50 -13.63 35.93
C PHE A 275 8.44 -14.84 35.89
N LEU A 276 9.65 -14.71 36.43
CA LEU A 276 10.60 -15.83 36.49
C LEU A 276 10.08 -16.97 37.39
N ALA A 277 9.48 -16.63 38.54
CA ALA A 277 8.92 -17.60 39.47
C ALA A 277 7.73 -18.37 38.91
N SER A 278 7.04 -17.83 37.89
CA SER A 278 5.91 -18.52 37.23
C SER A 278 6.34 -19.80 36.50
N GLN A 279 7.62 -19.93 36.15
CA GLN A 279 8.18 -21.06 35.39
C GLN A 279 9.56 -21.46 35.96
N PRO A 280 9.61 -22.08 37.16
CA PRO A 280 10.84 -22.27 37.92
C PRO A 280 11.86 -23.20 37.24
N GLU A 281 11.40 -24.12 36.39
CA GLU A 281 12.27 -25.05 35.65
C GLU A 281 12.63 -24.54 34.24
N ALA A 282 12.15 -23.36 33.84
CA ALA A 282 12.47 -22.80 32.54
C ALA A 282 13.90 -22.24 32.49
N THR A 283 14.48 -22.32 31.30
CA THR A 283 15.63 -21.49 30.92
C THR A 283 15.15 -20.32 30.09
N TRP A 284 15.96 -19.26 30.02
CA TRP A 284 15.56 -17.98 29.45
C TRP A 284 16.47 -17.56 28.30
N ALA A 285 15.87 -16.89 27.31
CA ALA A 285 16.56 -16.10 26.33
C ALA A 285 16.45 -14.62 26.75
N VAL A 286 17.58 -13.94 26.93
CA VAL A 286 17.65 -12.51 27.25
C VAL A 286 18.17 -11.79 26.02
N ARG A 287 17.32 -10.99 25.37
CA ARG A 287 17.54 -10.44 24.02
C ARG A 287 17.50 -8.92 24.06
N SER A 288 18.39 -8.25 23.31
CA SER A 288 18.23 -6.82 23.00
C SER A 288 16.96 -6.57 22.19
N SER A 289 16.36 -5.40 22.37
CA SER A 289 15.09 -5.00 21.74
C SER A 289 15.08 -3.48 21.47
N SER A 290 16.18 -2.95 20.93
CA SER A 290 16.34 -1.51 20.72
C SER A 290 15.37 -0.93 19.68
N TYR A 291 15.02 0.36 19.82
CA TYR A 291 14.05 1.04 18.96
C TYR A 291 14.46 1.09 17.48
N GLY A 292 15.76 1.07 17.19
CA GLY A 292 16.31 1.05 15.83
C GLY A 292 16.62 -0.35 15.28
N GLU A 293 16.43 -1.43 16.06
CA GLU A 293 16.84 -2.79 15.67
C GLU A 293 15.90 -3.39 14.61
N ASP A 294 14.60 -3.13 14.77
CA ASP A 294 13.52 -3.84 14.11
C ASP A 294 12.67 -2.93 13.19
N GLN A 295 13.26 -1.84 12.69
CA GLN A 295 12.59 -0.89 11.79
C GLN A 295 12.33 -1.46 10.39
N ALA A 296 11.33 -0.93 9.69
CA ALA A 296 10.91 -1.45 8.39
C ALA A 296 11.97 -1.30 7.28
N ASP A 297 12.74 -0.21 7.30
CA ASP A 297 13.70 0.18 6.24
C ASP A 297 15.18 -0.05 6.61
N ALA A 298 15.45 -0.44 7.86
CA ALA A 298 16.81 -0.65 8.34
C ALA A 298 16.90 -1.97 9.10
N ALA A 299 17.66 -2.91 8.55
CA ALA A 299 18.05 -4.13 9.23
C ALA A 299 19.49 -3.97 9.71
N ASN A 300 19.68 -3.70 10.99
CA ASN A 300 21.03 -3.67 11.57
C ASN A 300 21.45 -5.09 11.98
N ALA A 301 21.67 -5.95 10.98
CA ALA A 301 22.21 -7.28 11.21
C ALA A 301 23.57 -7.18 11.93
N GLY A 302 23.68 -7.81 13.10
CA GLY A 302 24.92 -7.84 13.89
C GLY A 302 25.05 -6.83 15.04
N LEU A 303 24.04 -5.97 15.28
CA LEU A 303 24.00 -5.10 16.48
C LEU A 303 23.21 -5.70 17.66
N SER A 304 22.58 -6.85 17.47
CA SER A 304 21.75 -7.49 18.49
C SER A 304 22.54 -8.46 19.36
N THR A 305 22.38 -8.35 20.68
CA THR A 305 23.01 -9.26 21.64
C THR A 305 21.92 -10.13 22.26
N THR A 306 22.14 -11.45 22.24
CA THR A 306 21.20 -12.44 22.78
C THR A 306 21.95 -13.46 23.62
N PHE A 307 21.52 -13.64 24.87
CA PHE A 307 21.97 -14.70 25.77
C PHE A 307 20.93 -15.81 25.80
N LEU A 308 21.34 -17.05 25.54
CA LEU A 308 20.45 -18.20 25.43
C LEU A 308 20.64 -19.15 26.60
N ARG A 309 19.58 -19.89 26.95
CA ARG A 309 19.57 -20.94 27.98
C ARG A 309 20.00 -20.43 29.37
N GLU A 310 19.78 -19.16 29.66
CA GLU A 310 20.17 -18.57 30.94
C GLU A 310 19.29 -19.12 32.07
N PRO A 311 19.87 -19.60 33.18
CA PRO A 311 19.09 -19.94 34.36
C PRO A 311 18.50 -18.67 34.99
N THR A 312 17.40 -18.83 35.73
CA THR A 312 16.70 -17.75 36.44
C THR A 312 17.65 -16.85 37.26
N SER A 313 18.69 -17.42 37.87
CA SER A 313 19.68 -16.67 38.66
C SER A 313 20.52 -15.68 37.85
N ASN A 314 20.72 -15.93 36.56
CA ASN A 314 21.58 -15.11 35.71
C ASN A 314 20.83 -14.01 34.96
N VAL A 315 19.50 -14.11 34.85
CA VAL A 315 18.69 -13.17 34.07
C VAL A 315 18.90 -11.71 34.49
N PRO A 316 18.86 -11.34 35.79
CA PRO A 316 19.09 -9.94 36.19
C PRO A 316 20.46 -9.41 35.78
N ALA A 317 21.51 -10.23 35.87
CA ALA A 317 22.86 -9.84 35.47
C ALA A 317 22.96 -9.58 33.96
N ARG A 318 22.28 -10.40 33.13
CA ARG A 318 22.24 -10.20 31.67
C ARG A 318 21.45 -8.96 31.25
N ILE A 319 20.37 -8.64 31.96
CA ILE A 319 19.62 -7.39 31.71
C ILE A 319 20.52 -6.18 32.02
N ALA A 320 21.22 -6.20 33.16
CA ALA A 320 22.14 -5.13 33.54
C ALA A 320 23.29 -4.97 32.54
N GLU A 321 23.82 -6.08 32.02
CA GLU A 321 24.85 -6.08 30.97
C GLU A 321 24.37 -5.37 29.69
N LEU A 322 23.18 -5.73 29.18
CA LEU A 322 22.60 -5.08 28.00
C LEU A 322 22.26 -3.60 28.24
N SER A 323 21.71 -3.29 29.42
CA SER A 323 21.36 -1.91 29.79
C SER A 323 22.60 -1.02 29.85
N THR A 324 23.72 -1.54 30.39
CA THR A 324 25.01 -0.85 30.43
C THR A 324 25.60 -0.64 29.04
N ALA A 325 25.32 -1.56 28.10
CA ALA A 325 25.69 -1.43 26.69
C ALA A 325 24.82 -0.43 25.91
N GLY A 326 23.85 0.22 26.56
CA GLY A 326 23.00 1.24 25.95
C GLY A 326 21.73 0.71 25.28
N VAL A 327 21.35 -0.54 25.53
CA VAL A 327 20.08 -1.10 25.04
C VAL A 327 18.91 -0.53 25.84
N GLU A 328 17.94 0.05 25.15
CA GLU A 328 16.81 0.76 25.78
C GLU A 328 15.71 -0.18 26.29
N GLU A 329 15.54 -1.33 25.64
CA GLU A 329 14.57 -2.36 26.03
C GLU A 329 15.20 -3.76 25.90
N VAL A 330 15.00 -4.60 26.92
CA VAL A 330 15.45 -5.99 26.96
C VAL A 330 14.23 -6.90 27.03
N VAL A 331 14.25 -7.98 26.24
CA VAL A 331 13.21 -9.02 26.26
C VAL A 331 13.74 -10.25 26.97
N VAL A 332 13.07 -10.64 28.05
CA VAL A 332 13.26 -11.92 28.72
C VAL A 332 12.17 -12.88 28.25
N GLN A 333 12.54 -13.86 27.44
CA GLN A 333 11.63 -14.81 26.80
C GLN A 333 11.96 -16.23 27.26
N ARG A 334 10.95 -17.07 27.52
CA ARG A 334 11.19 -18.49 27.81
C ARG A 334 11.92 -19.13 26.63
N PHE A 335 13.06 -19.77 26.91
CA PHE A 335 13.80 -20.50 25.92
C PHE A 335 13.03 -21.76 25.51
N ILE A 336 12.81 -21.91 24.20
CA ILE A 336 12.26 -23.14 23.62
C ILE A 336 13.44 -24.02 23.23
N THR A 337 13.40 -25.31 23.57
CA THR A 337 14.35 -26.29 23.05
C THR A 337 13.79 -26.90 21.76
N PRO A 338 14.18 -26.41 20.57
CA PRO A 338 13.60 -26.88 19.32
C PRO A 338 14.08 -28.28 18.95
N LYS A 339 13.19 -29.04 18.32
CA LYS A 339 13.53 -30.16 17.42
C LYS A 339 13.92 -29.63 16.05
N VAL A 340 13.20 -28.63 15.55
CA VAL A 340 13.51 -27.92 14.31
C VAL A 340 13.34 -26.44 14.57
N SER A 341 14.22 -25.60 14.05
CA SER A 341 14.04 -24.14 14.09
C SER A 341 14.51 -23.51 12.79
N GLY A 342 13.97 -22.35 12.48
CA GLY A 342 14.18 -21.73 11.19
C GLY A 342 13.85 -20.25 11.17
N ILE A 343 14.25 -19.65 10.06
CA ILE A 343 13.89 -18.31 9.64
C ILE A 343 13.01 -18.46 8.39
N GLY A 344 11.96 -17.67 8.32
CA GLY A 344 11.08 -17.62 7.16
C GLY A 344 10.89 -16.20 6.69
N PHE A 345 11.27 -15.90 5.46
CA PHE A 345 10.85 -14.68 4.78
C PHE A 345 9.47 -14.96 4.18
N VAL A 346 8.45 -14.37 4.77
CA VAL A 346 7.06 -14.72 4.53
C VAL A 346 6.35 -13.58 3.80
N ARG A 347 5.76 -13.91 2.64
CA ARG A 347 4.71 -13.12 1.99
C ARG A 347 3.48 -14.00 1.76
N HIS A 348 2.33 -13.43 1.42
CA HIS A 348 1.12 -14.25 1.27
C HIS A 348 1.19 -15.22 0.07
N LEU A 349 1.96 -14.86 -0.96
CA LEU A 349 2.13 -15.67 -2.16
C LEU A 349 3.22 -16.73 -2.05
N SER A 350 4.20 -16.56 -1.17
CA SER A 350 5.35 -17.44 -1.04
C SER A 350 6.05 -17.31 0.31
N VAL A 351 6.73 -18.38 0.72
CA VAL A 351 7.58 -18.43 1.91
C VAL A 351 8.94 -18.97 1.51
N GLU A 352 9.98 -18.21 1.80
CA GLU A 352 11.37 -18.61 1.61
C GLU A 352 11.94 -19.02 2.98
N LEU A 353 12.30 -20.29 3.10
CA LEU A 353 12.65 -20.93 4.36
C LEU A 353 14.13 -21.23 4.43
N GLU A 354 14.71 -20.99 5.60
CA GLU A 354 15.98 -21.55 6.04
C GLU A 354 15.77 -22.25 7.38
N TRP A 355 16.17 -23.51 7.53
CA TRP A 355 15.98 -24.24 8.78
C TRP A 355 17.08 -25.24 9.08
N VAL A 356 17.17 -25.63 10.35
CA VAL A 356 18.09 -26.65 10.88
C VAL A 356 17.37 -27.59 11.84
N GLU A 357 17.91 -28.79 11.98
CA GLU A 357 17.59 -29.67 13.10
C GLU A 357 18.23 -29.09 14.38
N GLY A 358 17.45 -29.00 15.46
CA GLY A 358 17.86 -28.32 16.68
C GLY A 358 17.71 -26.79 16.59
N HIS A 359 18.63 -26.05 17.22
CA HIS A 359 18.55 -24.61 17.44
C HIS A 359 19.37 -23.79 16.41
N LEU A 360 18.86 -22.61 16.04
CA LEU A 360 19.47 -21.68 15.07
C LEU A 360 20.89 -21.21 15.41
N GLU A 361 21.32 -21.30 16.68
CA GLU A 361 22.68 -20.95 17.13
C GLU A 361 23.77 -21.71 16.35
N SER A 362 23.47 -22.94 15.90
CA SER A 362 24.36 -23.73 15.04
C SER A 362 24.69 -23.08 13.68
N LEU A 363 23.87 -22.15 13.21
CA LEU A 363 24.12 -21.35 12.00
C LEU A 363 25.10 -20.21 12.27
N ALA A 364 25.02 -19.57 13.44
CA ALA A 364 25.89 -18.47 13.82
C ALA A 364 27.35 -18.93 14.00
N ASP A 365 27.55 -20.17 14.46
CA ASP A 365 28.87 -20.79 14.63
C ASP A 365 29.48 -21.29 13.30
N GLY A 366 28.76 -21.21 12.18
CA GLY A 366 29.19 -21.66 10.86
C GLY A 366 29.42 -23.17 10.73
N GLN A 367 28.98 -23.97 11.70
CA GLN A 367 29.21 -25.42 11.75
C GLN A 367 28.20 -26.22 10.92
N VAL A 368 27.03 -25.65 10.62
CA VAL A 368 25.93 -26.33 9.93
C VAL A 368 25.43 -25.48 8.77
N SER A 369 25.30 -26.08 7.59
CA SER A 369 24.61 -25.45 6.46
C SER A 369 23.10 -25.63 6.61
N PRO A 370 22.29 -24.54 6.55
CA PRO A 370 20.83 -24.66 6.65
C PRO A 370 20.25 -25.40 5.45
N GLU A 371 19.16 -26.12 5.68
CA GLU A 371 18.28 -26.53 4.59
C GLU A 371 17.47 -25.32 4.09
N ARG A 372 17.17 -25.31 2.79
CA ARG A 372 16.47 -24.21 2.12
C ARG A 372 15.34 -24.72 1.24
N ALA A 373 14.24 -23.99 1.21
CA ALA A 373 13.13 -24.26 0.31
C ALA A 373 12.30 -23.00 0.10
N ILE A 374 11.69 -22.88 -1.08
CA ILE A 374 10.72 -21.85 -1.39
C ILE A 374 9.39 -22.53 -1.66
N ILE A 375 8.41 -22.22 -0.84
CA ILE A 375 7.04 -22.73 -0.96
C ILE A 375 6.19 -21.62 -1.57
N SER A 376 5.45 -21.90 -2.64
CA SER A 376 4.54 -20.93 -3.25
C SER A 376 3.17 -21.51 -3.55
N ARG A 377 2.13 -20.68 -3.41
CA ARG A 377 0.76 -21.02 -3.85
C ARG A 377 0.53 -20.78 -5.35
N LEU A 378 1.46 -20.13 -6.05
CA LEU A 378 1.34 -19.84 -7.49
C LEU A 378 1.72 -21.04 -8.37
N GLY A 379 2.52 -21.96 -7.85
CA GLY A 379 2.91 -23.21 -8.51
C GLY A 379 4.42 -23.36 -8.62
N ASP A 380 4.86 -24.41 -9.31
CA ASP A 380 6.24 -24.89 -9.30
C ASP A 380 7.26 -23.86 -9.79
N SER A 381 6.91 -22.97 -10.73
CA SER A 381 7.82 -21.91 -11.20
C SER A 381 8.27 -20.95 -10.10
N TRP A 382 7.43 -20.75 -9.08
CA TRP A 382 7.71 -19.90 -7.92
C TRP A 382 8.28 -20.68 -6.73
N SER A 383 8.32 -22.00 -6.80
CA SER A 383 8.87 -22.86 -5.76
C SER A 383 10.33 -23.23 -6.07
N SER A 384 11.07 -23.60 -5.04
CA SER A 384 12.42 -24.16 -5.15
C SER A 384 12.58 -25.20 -4.05
N ASP A 385 13.17 -26.34 -4.40
CA ASP A 385 13.40 -27.44 -3.46
C ASP A 385 12.11 -27.86 -2.74
N THR A 386 12.21 -28.61 -1.65
CA THR A 386 11.04 -29.05 -0.88
C THR A 386 11.39 -29.10 0.59
N PHE A 387 10.50 -28.56 1.42
CA PHE A 387 10.61 -28.71 2.87
C PHE A 387 10.46 -30.19 3.25
N LYS A 388 11.50 -30.77 3.85
CA LYS A 388 11.50 -32.17 4.27
C LYS A 388 10.77 -32.30 5.62
N PRO A 389 9.66 -33.05 5.70
CA PRO A 389 8.97 -33.25 6.97
C PRO A 389 9.87 -33.96 7.98
N SER A 390 9.95 -33.43 9.20
CA SER A 390 10.77 -33.95 10.29
C SER A 390 10.06 -33.78 11.63
N HIS A 391 10.25 -34.72 12.55
CA HIS A 391 9.69 -34.67 13.90
C HIS A 391 8.18 -34.32 13.98
N GLY A 392 7.39 -34.75 12.99
CA GLY A 392 5.95 -34.47 12.88
C GLY A 392 5.59 -33.11 12.27
N LEU A 393 6.56 -32.22 12.03
CA LEU A 393 6.38 -30.96 11.34
C LEU A 393 6.27 -31.19 9.82
N THR A 394 5.17 -30.72 9.22
CA THR A 394 4.94 -30.77 7.78
C THR A 394 4.98 -29.38 7.15
N ALA A 395 5.23 -29.33 5.84
CA ALA A 395 5.21 -28.08 5.07
C ALA A 395 3.86 -27.34 5.22
N ASP A 396 2.74 -28.07 5.22
CA ASP A 396 1.40 -27.49 5.40
C ASP A 396 1.15 -26.91 6.79
N LEU A 397 1.72 -27.52 7.83
CA LEU A 397 1.61 -27.01 9.20
C LEU A 397 2.43 -25.72 9.35
N LEU A 398 3.67 -25.74 8.85
CA LEU A 398 4.55 -24.57 8.85
C LEU A 398 3.97 -23.42 8.02
N TRP A 399 3.49 -23.69 6.80
CA TRP A 399 2.82 -22.70 5.96
C TRP A 399 1.65 -22.05 6.68
N ARG A 400 0.75 -22.84 7.29
CA ARG A 400 -0.42 -22.30 8.00
C ARG A 400 -0.03 -21.43 9.19
N PHE A 401 1.01 -21.82 9.93
CA PHE A 401 1.54 -21.03 11.03
C PHE A 401 2.09 -19.68 10.54
N LEU A 402 2.99 -19.70 9.56
CA LEU A 402 3.62 -18.48 9.03
C LEU A 402 2.60 -17.54 8.38
N GLN A 403 1.62 -18.07 7.66
CA GLN A 403 0.50 -17.27 7.12
C GLN A 403 -0.42 -16.74 8.24
N GLY A 404 -0.53 -17.45 9.36
CA GLY A 404 -1.22 -16.99 10.57
C GLY A 404 -0.55 -15.77 11.20
N VAL A 405 0.78 -15.79 11.29
CA VAL A 405 1.60 -14.65 11.74
C VAL A 405 1.38 -13.46 10.82
N LEU A 406 1.56 -13.62 9.50
CA LEU A 406 1.33 -12.54 8.53
C LEU A 406 -0.07 -11.95 8.66
N ARG A 407 -1.10 -12.79 8.78
CA ARG A 407 -2.48 -12.33 8.89
C ARG A 407 -2.67 -11.37 10.08
N VAL A 408 -2.05 -11.65 11.22
CA VAL A 408 -2.13 -10.79 12.42
C VAL A 408 -1.52 -9.42 12.14
N PHE A 409 -0.40 -9.39 11.43
CA PHE A 409 0.29 -8.16 11.01
C PHE A 409 -0.17 -7.65 9.64
N HIS A 410 -1.48 -7.73 9.39
CA HIS A 410 -2.12 -7.15 8.22
C HIS A 410 -1.56 -7.61 6.85
N TYR A 411 -1.03 -8.83 6.79
CA TYR A 411 -0.37 -9.40 5.61
C TYR A 411 0.87 -8.62 5.14
N VAL A 412 1.48 -7.79 5.99
CA VAL A 412 2.74 -7.11 5.68
C VAL A 412 3.87 -8.15 5.60
N PRO A 413 4.57 -8.27 4.45
CA PRO A 413 5.68 -9.21 4.31
C PRO A 413 6.68 -9.04 5.45
N GLY A 414 7.15 -10.15 5.98
CA GLY A 414 7.98 -10.13 7.18
C GLY A 414 8.94 -11.29 7.25
N ASP A 415 10.02 -11.04 7.98
CA ASP A 415 10.94 -12.03 8.49
C ASP A 415 10.38 -12.62 9.80
N VAL A 416 10.30 -13.95 9.87
CA VAL A 416 9.74 -14.71 10.98
C VAL A 416 10.75 -15.72 11.49
N GLU A 417 11.19 -15.55 12.74
CA GLU A 417 11.93 -16.59 13.45
C GLU A 417 10.95 -17.54 14.14
N TRP A 418 11.14 -18.85 13.96
CA TRP A 418 10.23 -19.87 14.48
C TRP A 418 10.95 -21.09 15.05
N ALA A 419 10.29 -21.78 15.97
CA ALA A 419 10.77 -23.03 16.57
C ALA A 419 9.64 -24.05 16.69
N TRP A 420 9.96 -25.30 16.37
CA TRP A 420 9.12 -26.49 16.58
C TRP A 420 9.70 -27.31 17.73
N ASP A 421 8.94 -27.47 18.82
CA ASP A 421 9.38 -28.26 19.98
C ASP A 421 9.03 -29.75 19.91
N GLY A 422 8.39 -30.19 18.82
CA GLY A 422 7.83 -31.54 18.67
C GLY A 422 6.31 -31.62 18.89
N GLN A 423 5.69 -30.56 19.41
CA GLN A 423 4.25 -30.49 19.69
C GLN A 423 3.59 -29.26 19.06
N GLN A 424 4.24 -28.10 19.13
CA GLN A 424 3.72 -26.85 18.56
C GLN A 424 4.81 -25.96 17.96
N LEU A 425 4.39 -25.09 17.04
CA LEU A 425 5.21 -24.02 16.49
C LEU A 425 5.13 -22.80 17.39
N TRP A 426 6.28 -22.19 17.65
CA TRP A 426 6.45 -20.98 18.45
C TRP A 426 6.98 -19.85 17.57
N LEU A 427 6.39 -18.66 17.72
CA LEU A 427 6.88 -17.42 17.14
C LEU A 427 7.94 -16.82 18.06
N LEU A 428 9.19 -16.76 17.59
CA LEU A 428 10.31 -16.20 18.35
C LEU A 428 10.55 -14.73 18.01
N GLN A 429 10.26 -14.30 16.78
CA GLN A 429 10.34 -12.91 16.33
C GLN A 429 9.52 -12.71 15.05
N TYR A 430 8.95 -11.52 14.88
CA TYR A 430 8.38 -11.04 13.61
C TYR A 430 8.92 -9.64 13.31
N ARG A 431 9.36 -9.43 12.07
CA ARG A 431 9.87 -8.15 11.58
C ARG A 431 9.32 -7.85 10.19
N PRO A 432 8.56 -6.76 9.98
CA PRO A 432 8.23 -6.26 8.65
C PRO A 432 9.50 -5.95 7.86
N ILE A 433 9.53 -6.30 6.58
CA ILE A 433 10.67 -6.03 5.70
C ILE A 433 10.20 -5.33 4.43
N SER A 434 10.81 -4.17 4.13
CA SER A 434 10.58 -3.44 2.88
C SER A 434 11.58 -3.84 1.79
N ASP A 435 12.79 -4.24 2.17
CA ASP A 435 13.86 -4.66 1.27
C ASP A 435 14.34 -6.10 1.55
N TYR A 436 14.17 -6.97 0.56
CA TYR A 436 14.67 -8.34 0.55
C TYR A 436 14.67 -8.85 -0.90
N GLY A 437 15.64 -9.71 -1.24
CA GLY A 437 15.79 -10.30 -2.57
C GLY A 437 14.77 -11.41 -2.85
N TRP A 438 13.48 -11.08 -2.81
CA TRP A 438 12.40 -12.04 -2.97
C TRP A 438 12.49 -12.80 -4.29
N ARG A 439 11.97 -14.02 -4.33
CA ARG A 439 11.65 -14.70 -5.59
C ARG A 439 10.34 -14.16 -6.20
N ARG A 440 10.35 -12.87 -6.58
CA ARG A 440 9.29 -12.22 -7.36
C ARG A 440 9.66 -12.18 -8.82
N HIS A 441 8.67 -12.32 -9.69
CA HIS A 441 8.87 -12.10 -11.11
C HIS A 441 8.69 -10.60 -11.46
N LEU A 442 9.72 -9.97 -12.01
CA LEU A 442 9.76 -8.53 -12.30
C LEU A 442 9.81 -8.26 -13.82
N THR A 443 9.43 -7.05 -14.23
CA THR A 443 9.63 -6.60 -15.62
C THR A 443 9.86 -5.09 -15.74
N ALA A 444 10.66 -4.71 -16.75
CA ALA A 444 10.85 -3.31 -17.14
C ALA A 444 9.84 -2.81 -18.20
N ALA A 445 9.12 -3.71 -18.90
CA ALA A 445 8.51 -3.43 -20.20
C ALA A 445 7.71 -2.11 -20.28
N ASN A 446 6.66 -1.94 -19.49
CA ASN A 446 5.83 -0.73 -19.55
C ASN A 446 6.49 0.50 -18.90
N ILE A 447 7.33 0.33 -17.87
CA ILE A 447 8.01 1.45 -17.21
C ILE A 447 9.06 2.04 -18.15
N ALA A 448 9.80 1.19 -18.86
CA ALA A 448 10.82 1.59 -19.81
C ALA A 448 10.26 2.20 -21.10
N GLU A 449 8.94 2.22 -21.32
CA GLU A 449 8.30 3.00 -22.39
C GLU A 449 8.00 4.45 -21.98
N ILE A 450 7.92 4.75 -20.69
CA ILE A 450 7.46 6.04 -20.18
C ILE A 450 8.48 6.77 -19.31
N LEU A 451 9.51 6.07 -18.81
CA LEU A 451 10.59 6.64 -18.02
C LEU A 451 11.97 6.24 -18.58
N PRO A 452 12.97 7.14 -18.53
CA PRO A 452 14.32 6.80 -18.95
C PRO A 452 14.91 5.73 -18.02
N PRO A 453 15.93 4.96 -18.44
CA PRO A 453 16.54 3.90 -17.61
C PRO A 453 16.95 4.37 -16.21
N GLN A 454 17.35 5.63 -16.10
CA GLN A 454 17.64 6.33 -14.86
C GLN A 454 16.62 7.47 -14.68
N PRO A 455 15.45 7.21 -14.06
CA PRO A 455 14.49 8.26 -13.75
C PRO A 455 15.09 9.24 -12.74
N SER A 456 14.49 10.42 -12.60
CA SER A 456 14.90 11.38 -11.58
C SER A 456 14.68 10.85 -10.16
N VAL A 457 15.45 11.37 -9.19
CA VAL A 457 15.24 11.12 -7.75
C VAL A 457 13.78 11.40 -7.37
N PHE A 458 13.18 12.43 -7.96
CA PHE A 458 11.77 12.81 -7.76
C PHE A 458 10.79 11.71 -8.18
N VAL A 459 10.98 11.10 -9.36
CA VAL A 459 10.12 10.02 -9.83
C VAL A 459 10.34 8.75 -9.03
N GLU A 460 11.59 8.36 -8.80
CA GLU A 460 11.92 7.15 -8.04
C GLU A 460 11.38 7.23 -6.59
N TYR A 461 11.43 8.42 -5.97
CA TYR A 461 10.80 8.69 -4.68
C TYR A 461 9.30 8.37 -4.68
N ALA A 462 8.56 8.87 -5.67
CA ALA A 462 7.13 8.60 -5.79
C ALA A 462 6.83 7.13 -6.14
N GLN A 463 7.62 6.51 -7.02
CA GLN A 463 7.47 5.09 -7.40
C GLN A 463 7.56 4.18 -6.17
N ARG A 464 8.59 4.36 -5.35
CA ARG A 464 8.81 3.54 -4.15
C ARG A 464 7.72 3.75 -3.11
N ARG A 465 7.35 5.00 -2.82
CA ARG A 465 6.35 5.30 -1.79
C ARG A 465 4.92 4.94 -2.18
N ALA A 466 4.59 5.04 -3.46
CA ALA A 466 3.26 4.68 -3.97
C ALA A 466 3.04 3.18 -4.14
N ALA A 467 4.12 2.37 -4.15
CA ALA A 467 4.12 0.99 -4.61
C ALA A 467 3.06 0.11 -3.93
N ALA A 468 2.94 0.15 -2.59
CA ALA A 468 1.95 -0.63 -1.84
C ALA A 468 0.51 -0.08 -1.94
N SER A 469 0.36 1.21 -2.27
CA SER A 469 -0.95 1.88 -2.31
C SER A 469 -1.66 1.76 -3.66
N ILE A 470 -0.92 1.61 -4.75
CA ILE A 470 -1.48 1.47 -6.10
C ILE A 470 -2.43 0.26 -6.21
N PRO A 471 -2.09 -0.96 -5.75
CA PRO A 471 -2.94 -2.14 -5.88
C PRO A 471 -4.28 -2.05 -5.14
N ALA A 472 -4.39 -1.16 -4.14
CA ALA A 472 -5.57 -1.03 -3.29
C ALA A 472 -6.86 -0.80 -4.09
N ILE A 473 -6.79 -0.09 -5.23
CA ILE A 473 -7.96 0.13 -6.11
C ILE A 473 -8.59 -1.17 -6.60
N MET A 474 -7.79 -2.23 -6.78
CA MET A 474 -8.25 -3.53 -7.26
C MET A 474 -9.15 -4.24 -6.22
N ALA A 475 -9.03 -3.86 -4.94
CA ALA A 475 -9.84 -4.41 -3.87
C ALA A 475 -11.34 -4.10 -4.02
N ARG A 476 -11.68 -3.09 -4.83
CA ARG A 476 -13.09 -2.77 -5.15
C ARG A 476 -13.82 -3.91 -5.85
N TRP A 477 -13.10 -4.73 -6.61
CA TRP A 477 -13.68 -5.89 -7.29
C TRP A 477 -13.13 -7.23 -6.81
N ASP A 478 -11.90 -7.29 -6.32
CA ASP A 478 -11.31 -8.50 -5.72
C ASP A 478 -10.45 -8.17 -4.50
N SER A 479 -11.02 -8.31 -3.30
CA SER A 479 -10.34 -7.95 -2.04
C SER A 479 -9.17 -8.86 -1.67
N ARG A 480 -8.98 -10.00 -2.35
CA ARG A 480 -7.83 -10.89 -2.14
C ARG A 480 -6.50 -10.20 -2.46
N VAL A 481 -6.50 -9.15 -3.30
CA VAL A 481 -5.30 -8.33 -3.54
C VAL A 481 -4.70 -7.74 -2.26
N LEU A 482 -5.55 -7.46 -1.25
CA LEU A 482 -5.11 -6.93 0.05
C LEU A 482 -4.54 -8.01 0.96
N GLN A 483 -4.84 -9.30 0.69
CA GLN A 483 -4.18 -10.40 1.38
C GLN A 483 -2.84 -10.69 0.74
N ASP A 484 -2.75 -10.61 -0.59
CA ASP A 484 -1.48 -10.75 -1.31
C ASP A 484 -0.46 -9.72 -0.81
N ASN A 485 -0.92 -8.48 -0.62
CA ASN A 485 -0.12 -7.33 -0.20
C ASN A 485 1.17 -7.16 -1.03
N GLU A 486 1.07 -7.47 -2.32
CA GLU A 486 2.15 -7.30 -3.27
C GLU A 486 2.19 -5.85 -3.76
N PRO A 487 3.36 -5.19 -3.73
CA PRO A 487 3.48 -3.84 -4.26
C PRO A 487 3.38 -3.85 -5.79
N PHE A 488 2.95 -2.74 -6.37
CA PHE A 488 2.89 -2.55 -7.82
C PHE A 488 4.29 -2.55 -8.46
N THR A 489 5.26 -1.91 -7.80
CA THR A 489 6.68 -1.93 -8.16
C THR A 489 7.51 -2.54 -7.05
N ALA A 490 8.59 -3.21 -7.41
CA ALA A 490 9.59 -3.74 -6.48
C ALA A 490 11.00 -3.32 -6.93
N VAL A 491 11.92 -3.23 -5.98
CA VAL A 491 13.29 -2.75 -6.22
C VAL A 491 14.21 -3.93 -6.53
N PHE A 492 15.05 -3.76 -7.56
CA PHE A 492 16.18 -4.65 -7.85
C PHE A 492 17.39 -3.82 -8.24
N GLY A 493 18.55 -4.07 -7.61
CA GLY A 493 19.76 -3.29 -7.85
C GLY A 493 19.55 -1.78 -7.64
N GLY A 494 18.67 -1.40 -6.71
CA GLY A 494 18.33 -0.01 -6.42
C GLY A 494 17.39 0.67 -7.42
N ALA A 495 16.87 -0.03 -8.43
CA ALA A 495 15.91 0.56 -9.39
C ALA A 495 14.53 -0.10 -9.31
N SER A 496 13.46 0.67 -9.57
CA SER A 496 12.08 0.19 -9.55
C SER A 496 11.67 -0.55 -10.83
N TYR A 497 11.07 -1.74 -10.66
CA TYR A 497 10.50 -2.58 -11.73
C TYR A 497 9.05 -2.93 -11.44
N ILE A 498 8.25 -3.25 -12.46
CA ILE A 498 6.88 -3.74 -12.27
C ILE A 498 6.93 -5.14 -11.66
N ASN A 499 6.16 -5.35 -10.59
CA ASN A 499 5.98 -6.64 -9.97
C ASN A 499 4.88 -7.44 -10.71
N ASN A 500 5.27 -8.46 -11.47
CA ASN A 500 4.33 -9.29 -12.20
C ASN A 500 3.49 -10.19 -11.26
N ASP A 501 4.03 -10.59 -10.10
CA ASP A 501 3.33 -11.48 -9.16
C ASP A 501 1.99 -10.88 -8.70
N LEU A 502 1.90 -9.54 -8.59
CA LEU A 502 0.65 -8.83 -8.30
C LEU A 502 -0.48 -9.22 -9.27
N PHE A 503 -0.17 -9.26 -10.58
CA PHE A 503 -1.15 -9.59 -11.61
C PHE A 503 -1.32 -11.09 -11.77
N LEU A 504 -0.21 -11.84 -11.79
CA LEU A 504 -0.19 -13.28 -11.98
C LEU A 504 -0.95 -14.01 -10.87
N ALA A 505 -0.90 -13.52 -9.62
CA ALA A 505 -1.71 -14.05 -8.52
C ALA A 505 -3.22 -13.94 -8.80
N ARG A 506 -3.67 -12.81 -9.34
CA ARG A 506 -5.08 -12.59 -9.69
C ARG A 506 -5.49 -13.49 -10.86
N LEU A 507 -4.65 -13.64 -11.89
CA LEU A 507 -4.92 -14.55 -13.01
C LEU A 507 -5.02 -16.01 -12.55
N ALA A 508 -4.12 -16.45 -11.66
CA ALA A 508 -4.15 -17.80 -11.07
C ALA A 508 -5.43 -18.05 -10.24
N ASP A 509 -5.87 -17.03 -9.50
CA ASP A 509 -7.12 -17.02 -8.75
C ASP A 509 -8.35 -17.06 -9.66
N TRP A 510 -8.30 -16.39 -10.82
CA TRP A 510 -9.37 -16.34 -11.80
C TRP A 510 -9.34 -17.51 -12.79
N GLY A 511 -8.27 -18.30 -12.83
CA GLY A 511 -8.11 -19.39 -13.78
C GLY A 511 -7.79 -18.95 -15.21
N ILE A 512 -7.20 -17.77 -15.37
CA ILE A 512 -6.73 -17.22 -16.65
C ILE A 512 -5.23 -17.53 -16.82
N SER A 513 -4.81 -17.87 -18.04
CA SER A 513 -3.39 -18.12 -18.33
C SER A 513 -2.55 -16.84 -18.33
N ALA A 514 -1.28 -16.97 -17.91
CA ALA A 514 -0.28 -15.89 -17.98
C ALA A 514 -0.01 -15.42 -19.41
N SER A 515 -0.19 -16.27 -20.43
CA SER A 515 0.00 -15.93 -21.85
C SER A 515 -0.84 -14.72 -22.29
N SER A 516 -2.06 -14.58 -21.77
CA SER A 516 -2.94 -13.44 -22.04
C SER A 516 -2.37 -12.12 -21.49
N TYR A 517 -1.57 -12.17 -20.43
CA TYR A 517 -0.96 -11.01 -19.79
C TYR A 517 0.40 -10.67 -20.41
N ALA A 518 1.21 -11.69 -20.72
CA ALA A 518 2.51 -11.52 -21.38
C ALA A 518 2.39 -10.72 -22.69
N GLY A 519 1.38 -11.05 -23.52
CA GLY A 519 1.14 -10.33 -24.77
C GLY A 519 0.66 -8.88 -24.59
N GLU A 520 0.15 -8.51 -23.42
CA GLU A 520 -0.37 -7.17 -23.15
C GLU A 520 0.65 -6.25 -22.51
N VAL A 521 1.47 -6.76 -21.58
CA VAL A 521 2.51 -5.99 -20.89
C VAL A 521 3.82 -5.94 -21.68
N GLY A 522 4.07 -6.94 -22.52
CA GLY A 522 5.37 -7.13 -23.15
C GLY A 522 6.34 -7.85 -22.21
N GLY A 523 7.18 -8.72 -22.77
CA GLY A 523 8.10 -9.56 -22.01
C GLY A 523 7.62 -11.00 -21.85
N ALA A 524 8.34 -11.76 -21.03
CA ALA A 524 8.03 -13.16 -20.73
C ALA A 524 7.38 -13.27 -19.33
N THR A 525 6.68 -14.37 -19.05
CA THR A 525 6.10 -14.62 -17.72
C THR A 525 6.08 -16.11 -17.39
N PRO A 526 6.13 -16.48 -16.10
CA PRO A 526 6.07 -17.87 -15.71
C PRO A 526 4.78 -18.55 -16.11
N HIS A 527 4.88 -19.84 -16.44
CA HIS A 527 3.77 -20.60 -16.97
C HIS A 527 2.63 -20.75 -15.95
N LEU A 528 1.51 -20.07 -16.22
CA LEU A 528 0.22 -20.32 -15.57
C LEU A 528 -0.77 -20.89 -16.58
N PRO A 529 -1.30 -22.12 -16.36
CA PRO A 529 -2.25 -22.74 -17.27
C PRO A 529 -3.67 -22.20 -17.08
N TRP A 530 -4.49 -22.35 -18.12
CA TRP A 530 -5.93 -22.13 -18.03
C TRP A 530 -6.59 -23.07 -17.02
N ARG A 531 -7.52 -22.55 -16.22
CA ARG A 531 -8.38 -23.34 -15.31
C ARG A 531 -9.84 -22.98 -15.57
N PRO A 532 -10.48 -23.55 -16.61
CA PRO A 532 -11.79 -23.11 -17.10
C PRO A 532 -12.89 -23.08 -16.03
N LEU A 533 -12.91 -24.07 -15.11
CA LEU A 533 -13.87 -24.10 -14.01
C LEU A 533 -13.72 -22.91 -13.05
N ARG A 534 -12.49 -22.43 -12.81
CA ARG A 534 -12.24 -21.22 -12.00
C ARG A 534 -12.62 -19.95 -12.76
N MET A 535 -12.35 -19.92 -14.07
CA MET A 535 -12.76 -18.82 -14.94
C MET A 535 -14.27 -18.63 -14.96
N LEU A 536 -15.03 -19.72 -15.11
CA LEU A 536 -16.49 -19.69 -15.05
C LEU A 536 -17.00 -19.16 -13.70
N ARG A 537 -16.39 -19.60 -12.59
CA ARG A 537 -16.70 -19.09 -11.24
C ARG A 537 -16.37 -17.60 -11.05
N SER A 538 -15.45 -17.07 -11.86
CA SER A 538 -15.00 -15.67 -11.80
C SER A 538 -15.82 -14.73 -12.70
N LEU A 539 -16.75 -15.23 -13.51
CA LEU A 539 -17.59 -14.39 -14.37
C LEU A 539 -18.34 -13.26 -13.62
N PRO A 540 -18.98 -13.50 -12.45
CA PRO A 540 -19.62 -12.42 -11.70
C PRO A 540 -18.63 -11.35 -11.23
N LEU A 541 -17.40 -11.76 -10.89
CA LEU A 541 -16.33 -10.86 -10.52
C LEU A 541 -15.92 -9.98 -11.70
N PHE A 542 -15.81 -10.53 -12.91
CA PHE A 542 -15.49 -9.74 -14.11
C PHE A 542 -16.57 -8.71 -14.44
N LEU A 543 -17.84 -9.06 -14.31
CA LEU A 543 -18.94 -8.11 -14.49
C LEU A 543 -18.87 -6.97 -13.47
N ARG A 544 -18.59 -7.29 -12.20
CA ARG A 544 -18.37 -6.29 -11.15
C ARG A 544 -17.17 -5.41 -11.46
N MET A 545 -16.04 -6.02 -11.84
CA MET A 545 -14.80 -5.33 -12.22
C MET A 545 -15.04 -4.35 -13.36
N GLN A 546 -15.72 -4.77 -14.43
CA GLN A 546 -16.06 -3.91 -15.56
C GLN A 546 -16.94 -2.73 -15.13
N ARG A 547 -18.00 -3.00 -14.34
CA ARG A 547 -18.90 -1.93 -13.85
C ARG A 547 -18.15 -0.90 -13.02
N ILE A 548 -17.27 -1.34 -12.13
CA ILE A 548 -16.49 -0.46 -11.25
C ILE A 548 -15.45 0.33 -12.04
N ALA A 549 -14.68 -0.32 -12.92
CA ALA A 549 -13.66 0.32 -13.73
C ALA A 549 -14.27 1.39 -14.65
N ARG A 550 -15.39 1.07 -15.32
CA ARG A 550 -16.12 2.01 -16.18
C ARG A 550 -16.67 3.20 -15.39
N GLY A 551 -17.30 2.94 -14.24
CA GLY A 551 -17.79 3.99 -13.35
C GLY A 551 -16.69 4.89 -12.79
N HIS A 552 -15.46 4.38 -12.66
CA HIS A 552 -14.30 5.17 -12.24
C HIS A 552 -13.90 6.21 -13.30
N LEU A 553 -14.01 5.88 -14.60
CA LEU A 553 -13.62 6.79 -15.69
C LEU A 553 -14.34 8.14 -15.60
N LEU A 554 -15.62 8.13 -15.22
CA LEU A 554 -16.45 9.33 -15.08
C LEU A 554 -16.03 10.24 -13.92
N LYS A 555 -15.17 9.76 -13.00
CA LYS A 555 -14.67 10.53 -11.86
C LYS A 555 -13.25 11.06 -12.06
N LEU A 556 -12.59 10.69 -13.17
CA LEU A 556 -11.20 11.08 -13.42
C LEU A 556 -11.02 12.59 -13.52
N GLU A 557 -11.91 13.29 -14.24
CA GLU A 557 -11.80 14.74 -14.43
C GLU A 557 -11.92 15.50 -13.10
N GLN A 558 -12.95 15.20 -12.30
CA GLN A 558 -13.16 15.85 -11.01
C GLN A 558 -11.94 15.67 -10.09
N ARG A 559 -11.40 14.45 -10.01
CA ARG A 559 -10.23 14.14 -9.18
C ARG A 559 -8.96 14.81 -9.69
N LEU A 560 -8.75 14.82 -11.00
CA LEU A 560 -7.63 15.49 -11.64
C LEU A 560 -7.65 17.00 -11.35
N ARG A 561 -8.81 17.67 -11.54
CA ARG A 561 -8.97 19.10 -11.23
C ARG A 561 -8.63 19.40 -9.78
N ARG A 562 -9.04 18.53 -8.85
CA ARG A 562 -8.72 18.70 -7.44
C ARG A 562 -7.21 18.64 -7.14
N PHE A 563 -6.49 17.71 -7.78
CA PHE A 563 -5.02 17.67 -7.65
C PHE A 563 -4.38 18.92 -8.26
N ASP A 564 -4.90 19.40 -9.38
CA ASP A 564 -4.42 20.61 -10.04
C ASP A 564 -4.65 21.88 -9.19
N ASP A 565 -5.80 21.99 -8.52
CA ASP A 565 -6.11 23.04 -7.55
C ASP A 565 -5.17 22.96 -6.34
N GLU A 566 -4.90 21.74 -5.85
CA GLU A 566 -3.98 21.52 -4.73
C GLU A 566 -2.54 21.92 -5.09
N LEU A 567 -2.05 21.56 -6.28
CA LEU A 567 -0.76 22.00 -6.78
C LEU A 567 -0.69 23.52 -6.89
N SER A 568 -1.77 24.15 -7.38
CA SER A 568 -1.87 25.61 -7.46
C SER A 568 -1.77 26.26 -6.07
N GLY A 569 -2.40 25.66 -5.06
CA GLY A 569 -2.30 26.09 -3.66
C GLY A 569 -0.87 25.99 -3.11
N LEU A 570 -0.18 24.87 -3.37
CA LEU A 570 1.22 24.68 -2.96
C LEU A 570 2.17 25.69 -3.62
N ILE A 571 1.99 25.94 -4.92
CA ILE A 571 2.76 26.96 -5.66
C ILE A 571 2.54 28.34 -5.05
N ALA A 572 1.28 28.70 -4.77
CA ALA A 572 0.93 30.00 -4.18
C ALA A 572 1.52 30.18 -2.77
N GLN A 573 1.72 29.09 -2.02
CA GLN A 573 2.31 29.08 -0.69
C GLN A 573 3.84 29.04 -0.70
N GLY A 574 4.47 28.92 -1.88
CA GLY A 574 5.93 28.81 -2.01
C GLY A 574 6.47 27.47 -1.51
N ALA A 575 5.76 26.38 -1.83
CA ALA A 575 6.14 25.04 -1.38
C ALA A 575 7.57 24.65 -1.80
N ASP A 576 8.28 23.97 -0.90
CA ASP A 576 9.61 23.43 -1.17
C ASP A 576 9.57 22.14 -2.01
N GLY A 577 10.73 21.66 -2.43
CA GLY A 577 10.84 20.43 -3.22
C GLY A 577 10.30 19.19 -2.51
N GLN A 578 10.40 19.10 -1.18
CA GLN A 578 9.89 17.97 -0.39
C GLN A 578 8.36 17.95 -0.38
N GLN A 579 7.72 19.09 -0.13
CA GLN A 579 6.27 19.23 -0.18
C GLN A 579 5.71 18.89 -1.58
N LEU A 580 6.40 19.30 -2.64
CA LEU A 580 6.06 18.92 -4.01
C LEU A 580 6.24 17.42 -4.27
N ALA A 581 7.27 16.78 -3.71
CA ALA A 581 7.51 15.34 -3.84
C ALA A 581 6.45 14.50 -3.11
N ASP A 582 6.03 14.93 -1.92
CA ASP A 582 4.97 14.27 -1.14
C ASP A 582 3.60 14.45 -1.80
N TRP A 583 3.32 15.63 -2.35
CA TRP A 583 2.15 15.83 -3.22
C TRP A 583 2.20 14.94 -4.46
N PHE A 584 3.35 14.89 -5.14
CA PHE A 584 3.54 14.08 -6.34
C PHE A 584 3.37 12.59 -6.07
N THR A 585 3.79 12.09 -4.90
CA THR A 585 3.55 10.71 -4.48
C THR A 585 2.06 10.38 -4.44
N ARG A 586 1.23 11.26 -3.86
CA ARG A 586 -0.24 11.09 -3.85
C ARG A 586 -0.82 11.18 -5.26
N PHE A 587 -0.32 12.10 -6.08
CA PHE A 587 -0.74 12.22 -7.47
C PHE A 587 -0.36 10.99 -8.29
N TYR A 588 0.81 10.41 -8.05
CA TYR A 588 1.30 9.20 -8.72
C TYR A 588 0.42 7.98 -8.41
N VAL A 589 -0.05 7.81 -7.17
CA VAL A 589 -1.07 6.80 -6.83
C VAL A 589 -2.33 7.00 -7.68
N PHE A 590 -2.83 8.24 -7.80
CA PHE A 590 -4.00 8.54 -8.64
C PHE A 590 -3.75 8.22 -10.12
N VAL A 591 -2.60 8.61 -10.66
CA VAL A 591 -2.17 8.37 -12.05
C VAL A 591 -2.24 6.88 -12.38
N VAL A 592 -1.58 6.05 -11.58
CA VAL A 592 -1.47 4.62 -11.88
C VAL A 592 -2.81 3.90 -11.66
N GLN A 593 -3.55 4.25 -10.59
CA GLN A 593 -4.89 3.69 -10.35
C GLN A 593 -5.87 4.04 -11.47
N GLY A 594 -5.82 5.27 -12.00
CA GLY A 594 -6.59 5.69 -13.17
C GLY A 594 -6.30 4.82 -14.39
N ASN A 595 -5.00 4.61 -14.68
CA ASN A 595 -4.56 3.75 -15.78
C ASN A 595 -4.99 2.28 -15.60
N LEU A 596 -4.98 1.73 -14.39
CA LEU A 596 -5.49 0.38 -14.13
C LEU A 596 -6.99 0.23 -14.47
N CYS A 597 -7.81 1.24 -14.13
CA CYS A 597 -9.24 1.24 -14.51
C CYS A 597 -9.46 1.44 -16.02
N ILE A 598 -8.65 2.27 -16.68
CA ILE A 598 -8.70 2.45 -18.13
C ILE A 598 -8.32 1.15 -18.85
N ALA A 599 -7.20 0.53 -18.47
CA ALA A 599 -6.74 -0.75 -19.03
C ALA A 599 -7.78 -1.85 -18.86
N THR A 600 -8.40 -1.94 -17.67
CA THR A 600 -9.50 -2.89 -17.40
C THR A 600 -10.71 -2.63 -18.32
N SER A 601 -11.05 -1.37 -18.56
CA SER A 601 -12.15 -1.00 -19.46
C SER A 601 -11.83 -1.36 -20.92
N LEU A 602 -10.61 -1.09 -21.36
CA LEU A 602 -10.09 -1.46 -22.69
C LEU A 602 -10.12 -2.98 -22.92
N ALA A 603 -9.65 -3.77 -21.95
CA ALA A 603 -9.64 -5.24 -22.04
C ALA A 603 -11.05 -5.83 -22.25
N SER A 604 -12.09 -5.16 -21.73
CA SER A 604 -13.49 -5.58 -21.85
C SER A 604 -14.28 -4.93 -23.00
N SER A 605 -13.63 -4.13 -23.83
CA SER A 605 -14.30 -3.25 -24.78
C SER A 605 -14.93 -3.94 -26.00
N GLY A 606 -14.49 -5.15 -26.33
CA GLY A 606 -15.05 -5.94 -27.43
C GLY A 606 -14.86 -5.34 -28.83
N GLY A 607 -13.78 -4.56 -29.04
CA GLY A 607 -13.50 -3.91 -30.32
C GLY A 607 -14.10 -2.50 -30.42
N ASP A 608 -14.09 -1.93 -31.61
CA ASP A 608 -14.40 -0.52 -31.90
C ASP A 608 -15.59 -0.32 -32.86
N LEU A 609 -16.50 -1.30 -32.90
CA LEU A 609 -17.72 -1.28 -33.72
C LEU A 609 -18.58 0.00 -33.57
N LEU A 610 -18.54 0.66 -32.40
CA LEU A 610 -19.32 1.89 -32.15
C LEU A 610 -18.58 3.17 -32.54
N GLY A 611 -17.35 3.05 -33.05
CA GLY A 611 -16.57 4.15 -33.62
C GLY A 611 -15.19 4.34 -32.99
N ARG A 612 -14.38 5.15 -33.67
CA ARG A 612 -13.06 5.63 -33.28
C ARG A 612 -13.09 7.16 -33.26
N PRO A 613 -13.53 7.78 -32.15
CA PRO A 613 -13.54 9.24 -32.06
C PRO A 613 -12.10 9.79 -32.07
N PRO A 614 -11.91 11.07 -32.47
CA PRO A 614 -10.59 11.70 -32.48
C PRO A 614 -9.95 11.72 -31.09
N THR A 615 -8.62 11.68 -31.05
CA THR A 615 -7.81 11.67 -29.83
C THR A 615 -6.96 12.94 -29.73
N ALA A 616 -6.28 13.13 -28.59
CA ALA A 616 -5.41 14.27 -28.38
C ALA A 616 -4.20 14.31 -29.34
N TYR A 617 -3.90 13.23 -30.06
CA TYR A 617 -2.82 13.20 -31.05
C TYR A 617 -3.20 13.80 -32.41
N ASP A 618 -4.48 14.14 -32.61
CA ASP A 618 -4.91 14.79 -33.85
C ASP A 618 -4.47 16.29 -33.93
N ASP A 619 -3.96 16.89 -32.84
CA ASP A 619 -3.48 18.28 -32.76
C ASP A 619 -2.18 18.40 -31.92
N LEU A 620 -1.04 18.00 -32.50
CA LEU A 620 0.27 18.02 -31.83
C LEU A 620 1.12 19.26 -32.13
N GLU A 621 0.74 20.10 -33.11
CA GLU A 621 1.54 21.26 -33.53
C GLU A 621 1.73 22.28 -32.40
N ASN A 622 0.81 22.33 -31.42
CA ASN A 622 0.84 23.26 -30.27
C ASN A 622 0.91 22.55 -28.91
N SER A 623 1.74 21.50 -28.79
CA SER A 623 1.82 20.67 -27.58
C SER A 623 3.23 20.69 -26.94
N PRO A 624 3.66 21.80 -26.30
CA PRO A 624 5.01 21.92 -25.70
C PRO A 624 5.26 21.00 -24.50
N HIS A 625 4.19 20.42 -23.94
CA HIS A 625 4.25 19.40 -22.90
C HIS A 625 4.54 17.99 -23.42
N ARG A 626 4.49 17.78 -24.74
CA ARG A 626 4.70 16.48 -25.39
C ARG A 626 6.16 16.26 -25.75
N LEU A 627 6.89 15.59 -24.86
CA LEU A 627 8.34 15.39 -24.95
C LEU A 627 8.70 13.90 -24.75
N PRO A 628 9.85 13.42 -25.26
CA PRO A 628 10.43 12.15 -24.83
C PRO A 628 10.50 12.09 -23.31
N TRP A 629 10.06 10.97 -22.73
CA TRP A 629 10.03 10.80 -21.26
C TRP A 629 9.27 11.89 -20.50
N GLU A 630 8.22 12.46 -21.11
CA GLU A 630 7.34 13.49 -20.53
C GLU A 630 6.72 13.11 -19.17
N THR A 631 6.71 11.82 -18.84
CA THR A 631 6.21 11.29 -17.56
C THR A 631 7.16 11.60 -16.40
N ASP A 632 8.44 11.90 -16.68
CA ASP A 632 9.36 12.41 -15.68
C ASP A 632 9.27 13.95 -15.62
N PRO A 633 8.84 14.55 -14.49
CA PRO A 633 8.84 16.00 -14.33
C PRO A 633 10.22 16.63 -14.50
N ALA A 634 11.30 15.89 -14.25
CA ALA A 634 12.68 16.39 -14.39
C ALA A 634 13.13 16.56 -15.85
N THR A 635 12.45 15.94 -16.82
CA THR A 635 12.74 16.08 -18.25
C THR A 635 12.83 17.58 -18.61
N PRO A 636 13.90 18.04 -19.28
CA PRO A 636 14.05 19.43 -19.69
C PRO A 636 12.85 19.89 -20.54
N ARG A 637 12.24 21.02 -20.16
CA ARG A 637 11.02 21.56 -20.79
C ARG A 637 11.25 22.97 -21.34
N PRO A 638 10.51 23.38 -22.39
CA PRO A 638 10.51 24.75 -22.87
C PRO A 638 10.03 25.73 -21.80
N ALA A 639 10.09 27.04 -22.10
CA ALA A 639 9.67 28.07 -21.17
C ALA A 639 8.21 27.87 -20.69
N PRO A 640 7.90 28.31 -19.45
CA PRO A 640 6.56 28.19 -18.89
C PRO A 640 5.51 28.74 -19.86
N THR A 641 4.49 27.94 -20.14
CA THR A 641 3.35 28.27 -20.99
C THR A 641 2.09 27.87 -20.26
N ASP A 642 1.03 28.66 -20.38
CA ASP A 642 -0.26 28.32 -19.77
C ASP A 642 -0.91 27.15 -20.53
N LEU A 643 -1.14 26.06 -19.82
CA LEU A 643 -1.64 24.80 -20.36
C LEU A 643 -2.83 24.31 -19.52
N PRO A 644 -4.03 24.89 -19.70
CA PRO A 644 -5.20 24.50 -18.92
C PRO A 644 -5.59 23.04 -19.20
N LEU A 645 -6.17 22.39 -18.19
CA LEU A 645 -6.70 21.04 -18.31
C LEU A 645 -7.84 20.98 -19.34
N GLN A 646 -7.82 19.93 -20.16
CA GLN A 646 -8.87 19.64 -21.13
C GLN A 646 -10.05 18.95 -20.46
N ALA A 647 -11.27 19.35 -20.81
CA ALA A 647 -12.51 18.74 -20.28
C ALA A 647 -12.67 17.29 -20.74
N PHE A 648 -13.39 16.47 -19.96
CA PHE A 648 -13.64 15.07 -20.33
C PHE A 648 -14.39 14.98 -21.68
N PRO A 649 -14.07 14.01 -22.55
CA PRO A 649 -14.70 13.88 -23.86
C PRO A 649 -16.23 13.75 -23.78
N GLN A 650 -16.94 14.51 -24.60
CA GLN A 650 -18.40 14.46 -24.63
C GLN A 650 -18.89 13.28 -25.47
N TRP A 651 -19.69 12.42 -24.86
CA TRP A 651 -20.29 11.26 -25.51
C TRP A 651 -21.77 11.46 -25.79
N SER A 652 -22.23 10.99 -26.95
CA SER A 652 -23.65 10.98 -27.30
C SER A 652 -24.47 10.17 -26.30
N GLY A 653 -25.79 10.41 -26.23
CA GLY A 653 -26.69 9.65 -25.36
C GLY A 653 -26.58 8.14 -25.57
N LEU A 654 -26.47 7.69 -26.83
CA LEU A 654 -26.32 6.29 -27.19
C LEU A 654 -25.02 5.69 -26.63
N ILE A 655 -23.90 6.41 -26.75
CA ILE A 655 -22.61 5.94 -26.24
C ILE A 655 -22.59 5.91 -24.70
N ARG A 656 -23.22 6.87 -24.04
CA ARG A 656 -23.39 6.85 -22.57
C ARG A 656 -24.22 5.66 -22.10
N VAL A 657 -25.27 5.30 -22.84
CA VAL A 657 -26.06 4.09 -22.57
C VAL A 657 -25.20 2.84 -22.81
N ALA A 658 -24.48 2.76 -23.93
CA ALA A 658 -23.58 1.63 -24.22
C ALA A 658 -22.50 1.44 -23.14
N HIS A 659 -21.88 2.54 -22.69
CA HIS A 659 -20.91 2.54 -21.61
C HIS A 659 -21.51 1.99 -20.31
N SER A 660 -22.67 2.51 -19.91
CA SER A 660 -23.30 2.14 -18.63
C SER A 660 -23.88 0.72 -18.62
N THR A 661 -24.27 0.19 -19.79
CA THR A 661 -24.85 -1.14 -19.93
C THR A 661 -23.85 -2.25 -20.21
N GLY A 662 -22.58 -1.94 -20.43
CA GLY A 662 -21.58 -3.01 -20.66
C GLY A 662 -21.35 -3.37 -22.13
N LEU A 663 -21.96 -2.67 -23.10
CA LEU A 663 -21.95 -3.10 -24.50
C LEU A 663 -20.52 -3.17 -25.10
N PRO A 664 -20.26 -4.15 -25.99
CA PRO A 664 -19.03 -4.20 -26.76
C PRO A 664 -19.00 -3.11 -27.85
N GLY A 665 -17.84 -2.90 -28.46
CA GLY A 665 -17.62 -1.91 -29.53
C GLY A 665 -17.11 -0.55 -29.06
N LEU A 666 -16.79 -0.39 -27.76
CA LEU A 666 -16.38 0.88 -27.16
C LEU A 666 -14.87 1.14 -27.14
N ARG A 667 -14.05 0.30 -27.77
CA ARG A 667 -12.58 0.39 -27.68
C ARG A 667 -12.06 1.76 -28.10
N GLY A 668 -12.58 2.33 -29.20
CA GLY A 668 -12.20 3.67 -29.65
C GLY A 668 -12.47 4.77 -28.62
N TYR A 669 -13.61 4.73 -27.93
CA TYR A 669 -13.95 5.71 -26.89
C TYR A 669 -13.08 5.56 -25.63
N TYR A 670 -12.71 4.33 -25.26
CA TYR A 670 -11.79 4.12 -24.13
C TYR A 670 -10.35 4.50 -24.48
N LEU A 671 -9.93 4.35 -25.74
CA LEU A 671 -8.67 4.90 -26.22
C LEU A 671 -8.68 6.44 -26.15
N GLN A 672 -9.77 7.08 -26.58
CA GLN A 672 -9.93 8.52 -26.42
C GLN A 672 -9.82 8.98 -24.96
N VAL A 673 -10.44 8.26 -24.01
CA VAL A 673 -10.31 8.56 -22.57
C VAL A 673 -8.87 8.35 -22.09
N ARG A 674 -8.19 7.31 -22.55
CA ARG A 674 -6.77 7.08 -22.19
C ARG A 674 -5.89 8.23 -22.64
N GLU A 675 -6.03 8.67 -23.89
CA GLU A 675 -5.20 9.75 -24.43
C GLU A 675 -5.57 11.12 -23.83
N TRP A 676 -6.85 11.38 -23.59
CA TRP A 676 -7.30 12.54 -22.81
C TRP A 676 -6.70 12.55 -21.41
N TYR A 677 -6.69 11.39 -20.74
CA TYR A 677 -6.14 11.27 -19.39
C TYR A 677 -4.64 11.56 -19.42
N ARG A 678 -3.90 10.87 -20.30
CA ARG A 678 -2.46 11.09 -20.49
C ARG A 678 -2.14 12.54 -20.80
N ASP A 679 -2.83 13.18 -21.75
CA ASP A 679 -2.56 14.57 -22.13
C ASP A 679 -2.63 15.51 -20.92
N ASN A 680 -3.68 15.37 -20.13
CA ASN A 680 -3.84 16.16 -18.92
C ASN A 680 -2.78 15.87 -17.86
N LEU A 681 -2.37 14.61 -17.68
CA LEU A 681 -1.28 14.29 -16.77
C LEU A 681 0.02 14.99 -17.20
N MET A 682 0.31 15.04 -18.49
CA MET A 682 1.49 15.72 -19.02
C MET A 682 1.44 17.23 -18.81
N ARG A 683 0.24 17.85 -18.89
CA ARG A 683 0.04 19.27 -18.53
C ARG A 683 0.35 19.52 -17.05
N VAL A 684 -0.10 18.63 -16.17
CA VAL A 684 0.20 18.72 -14.72
C VAL A 684 1.70 18.53 -14.47
N PHE A 685 2.35 17.57 -15.11
CA PHE A 685 3.81 17.36 -14.99
C PHE A 685 4.60 18.55 -15.53
N PHE A 686 4.13 19.18 -16.60
CA PHE A 686 4.73 20.40 -17.15
C PHE A 686 4.66 21.54 -16.13
N ARG A 687 3.49 21.76 -15.50
CA ARG A 687 3.35 22.76 -14.43
C ARG A 687 4.23 22.43 -13.23
N LEU A 688 4.27 21.17 -12.81
CA LEU A 688 5.09 20.70 -11.69
C LEU A 688 6.58 20.93 -11.93
N HIS A 689 7.07 20.68 -13.16
CA HIS A 689 8.45 20.99 -13.53
C HIS A 689 8.80 22.45 -13.25
N HIS A 690 7.93 23.38 -13.66
CA HIS A 690 8.16 24.81 -13.45
C HIS A 690 7.95 25.25 -12.01
N ALA A 691 7.11 24.55 -11.26
CA ALA A 691 6.88 24.78 -9.83
C ALA A 691 8.10 24.45 -8.95
N MET A 692 8.94 23.48 -9.35
CA MET A 692 10.09 23.05 -8.56
C MET A 692 11.06 24.23 -8.29
N PRO A 693 11.32 24.58 -7.01
CA PRO A 693 12.22 25.66 -6.65
C PRO A 693 13.64 25.45 -7.19
N MET A 694 14.28 26.53 -7.66
CA MET A 694 15.64 26.44 -8.24
C MET A 694 16.66 25.83 -7.29
N ALA A 695 16.53 26.10 -5.98
CA ALA A 695 17.41 25.55 -4.95
C ALA A 695 17.35 24.02 -4.86
N ASP A 696 16.17 23.44 -5.09
CA ASP A 696 15.92 22.01 -4.87
C ASP A 696 16.04 21.19 -6.17
N ARG A 697 16.02 21.84 -7.34
CA ARG A 697 16.14 21.18 -8.66
C ARG A 697 17.39 20.31 -8.78
N MET A 698 18.53 20.75 -8.27
CA MET A 698 19.77 19.97 -8.35
C MET A 698 19.66 18.61 -7.64
N HIS A 699 18.83 18.51 -6.60
CA HIS A 699 18.59 17.25 -5.90
C HIS A 699 17.47 16.45 -6.58
N TRP A 700 16.28 17.03 -6.70
CA TRP A 700 15.10 16.30 -7.15
C TRP A 700 15.15 15.92 -8.62
N PHE A 701 15.71 16.77 -9.49
CA PHE A 701 15.81 16.50 -10.93
C PHE A 701 17.12 15.80 -11.31
N ALA A 702 18.01 15.54 -10.35
CA ALA A 702 19.14 14.67 -10.62
C ALA A 702 18.65 13.27 -11.00
N PRO A 703 19.33 12.58 -11.94
CA PRO A 703 19.12 11.17 -12.17
C PRO A 703 19.33 10.39 -10.86
N HIS A 704 18.44 9.45 -10.56
CA HIS A 704 18.59 8.57 -9.42
C HIS A 704 19.89 7.75 -9.53
N PRO A 705 20.70 7.56 -8.47
CA PRO A 705 22.02 6.93 -8.58
C PRO A 705 21.99 5.53 -9.20
N ASP A 706 20.95 4.75 -8.89
CA ASP A 706 20.80 3.39 -9.40
C ASP A 706 20.05 3.37 -10.75
N ILE A 707 20.57 2.57 -11.68
CA ILE A 707 20.07 2.44 -13.06
C ILE A 707 19.32 1.11 -13.20
N ARG A 708 18.22 1.10 -13.97
CA ARG A 708 17.61 -0.16 -14.40
C ARG A 708 18.58 -0.94 -15.29
N SER A 709 19.24 -1.95 -14.71
CA SER A 709 20.28 -2.76 -15.36
C SER A 709 19.76 -3.97 -16.12
N ARG A 710 18.52 -4.39 -15.84
CA ARG A 710 17.84 -5.50 -16.50
C ARG A 710 16.75 -5.00 -17.46
N ASP A 711 16.77 -5.55 -18.67
CA ASP A 711 15.69 -5.44 -19.65
C ASP A 711 14.77 -6.66 -19.58
N GLY A 712 13.56 -6.56 -20.10
CA GLY A 712 12.63 -7.68 -20.17
C GLY A 712 12.09 -8.12 -18.81
N SER A 713 11.89 -9.42 -18.65
CA SER A 713 11.35 -10.04 -17.43
C SER A 713 12.38 -10.96 -16.77
N PHE A 714 12.44 -10.95 -15.44
CA PHE A 714 13.45 -11.70 -14.67
C PHE A 714 12.97 -11.97 -13.24
N TRP A 715 13.71 -12.78 -12.48
CA TRP A 715 13.45 -13.01 -11.06
C TRP A 715 14.23 -12.01 -10.20
N GLN A 716 13.59 -11.43 -9.19
CA GLN A 716 14.19 -10.42 -8.30
C GLN A 716 15.41 -10.96 -7.52
N ASP A 717 15.57 -12.27 -7.36
CA ASP A 717 16.78 -12.90 -6.83
C ASP A 717 17.98 -12.90 -7.81
N GLY A 718 17.82 -12.24 -8.97
CA GLY A 718 18.85 -12.05 -9.99
C GLY A 718 18.89 -13.15 -11.06
N ARG A 719 18.10 -14.21 -10.92
CA ARG A 719 18.03 -15.28 -11.94
C ARG A 719 17.29 -14.79 -13.17
N GLU A 720 17.79 -15.21 -14.34
CA GLU A 720 17.05 -14.99 -15.59
C GLU A 720 15.84 -15.92 -15.65
N GLY A 721 14.74 -15.42 -16.20
CA GLY A 721 13.58 -16.26 -16.51
C GLY A 721 13.94 -17.23 -17.63
N ALA A 722 13.46 -18.47 -17.55
CA ALA A 722 13.62 -19.43 -18.65
C ALA A 722 12.67 -19.13 -19.84
N GLU A 723 11.76 -18.17 -19.67
CA GLU A 723 10.73 -17.84 -20.67
C GLU A 723 11.23 -16.78 -21.66
N GLN A 724 10.96 -16.98 -22.95
CA GLN A 724 11.26 -16.00 -24.00
C GLN A 724 10.02 -15.16 -24.33
N ALA A 725 10.22 -13.86 -24.53
CA ALA A 725 9.18 -12.96 -25.01
C ALA A 725 8.78 -13.31 -26.45
N THR A 726 7.48 -13.32 -26.75
CA THR A 726 6.98 -13.58 -28.10
C THR A 726 6.83 -12.29 -28.88
N GLY A 727 7.31 -12.29 -30.13
CA GLY A 727 7.10 -11.17 -31.05
C GLY A 727 5.66 -11.05 -31.53
N PHE A 728 5.25 -9.84 -31.92
CA PHE A 728 3.96 -9.60 -32.55
C PHE A 728 3.98 -8.37 -33.45
N MET A 729 3.15 -8.39 -34.49
CA MET A 729 2.92 -7.24 -35.37
C MET A 729 2.05 -6.18 -34.68
N ILE A 730 2.48 -4.92 -34.73
CA ILE A 730 1.71 -3.77 -34.24
C ILE A 730 0.80 -3.22 -35.34
N TYR A 731 1.37 -2.99 -36.53
CA TYR A 731 0.66 -2.51 -37.72
C TYR A 731 1.25 -3.15 -39.00
N PRO A 732 0.40 -3.60 -39.95
CA PRO A 732 0.85 -4.28 -41.16
C PRO A 732 1.58 -3.36 -42.13
N GLY A 733 2.35 -3.97 -43.03
CA GLY A 733 3.06 -3.27 -44.10
C GLY A 733 4.30 -4.02 -44.57
N GLN A 734 4.80 -3.61 -45.74
CA GLN A 734 6.05 -4.11 -46.30
C GLN A 734 6.97 -2.94 -46.64
N VAL A 735 8.18 -2.96 -46.10
CA VAL A 735 9.17 -1.89 -46.26
C VAL A 735 10.57 -2.50 -46.33
N GLN A 736 11.35 -2.05 -47.31
CA GLN A 736 12.79 -2.31 -47.40
C GLN A 736 13.56 -1.02 -47.08
N GLY A 737 14.64 -1.15 -46.31
CA GLY A 737 15.50 -0.03 -45.92
C GLY A 737 16.61 -0.43 -44.97
N ILE A 738 17.42 0.54 -44.57
CA ILE A 738 18.54 0.33 -43.63
C ILE A 738 18.00 0.24 -42.19
N LEU A 739 18.35 -0.83 -41.47
CA LEU A 739 17.99 -0.99 -40.06
C LEU A 739 18.77 0.01 -39.19
N GLY A 740 18.07 0.76 -38.34
CA GLY A 740 18.61 1.84 -37.53
C GLY A 740 18.52 3.24 -38.18
N ASP A 741 18.14 3.33 -39.45
CA ASP A 741 17.98 4.60 -40.19
C ASP A 741 16.58 4.69 -40.83
N ASP A 742 16.34 3.99 -41.96
CA ASP A 742 15.02 3.94 -42.60
C ASP A 742 13.99 3.16 -41.77
N ILE A 743 14.44 2.08 -41.13
CA ILE A 743 13.65 1.22 -40.25
C ILE A 743 14.23 1.37 -38.85
N LEU A 744 13.52 2.06 -37.96
CA LEU A 744 14.01 2.29 -36.60
C LEU A 744 14.02 0.98 -35.81
N LEU A 745 15.12 0.73 -35.11
CA LEU A 745 15.22 -0.32 -34.10
C LEU A 745 15.26 0.35 -32.73
N GLU A 746 14.21 0.13 -31.95
CA GLU A 746 14.04 0.66 -30.60
C GLU A 746 14.10 -0.47 -29.57
N ASP A 747 14.60 -0.17 -28.38
CA ASP A 747 14.57 -1.15 -27.28
C ASP A 747 13.17 -1.25 -26.71
N THR A 748 12.59 -0.09 -26.41
CA THR A 748 11.21 0.11 -25.99
C THR A 748 10.62 1.26 -26.77
N LEU A 749 9.30 1.23 -26.97
CA LEU A 749 8.61 2.30 -27.68
C LEU A 749 8.35 3.48 -26.74
N ASP A 750 8.93 4.65 -27.03
CA ASP A 750 8.67 5.91 -26.33
C ASP A 750 7.70 6.78 -27.16
N PRO A 751 6.46 7.02 -26.69
CA PRO A 751 5.49 7.86 -27.39
C PRO A 751 5.96 9.31 -27.61
N GLY A 752 6.88 9.82 -26.78
CA GLY A 752 7.45 11.15 -26.96
C GLY A 752 8.36 11.26 -28.18
N ARG A 753 8.73 10.14 -28.82
CA ARG A 753 9.46 10.09 -30.09
C ARG A 753 8.54 10.20 -31.33
N HIS A 754 7.32 10.71 -31.18
CA HIS A 754 6.32 10.88 -32.26
C HIS A 754 6.92 11.31 -33.61
N ALA A 755 7.69 12.40 -33.64
CA ALA A 755 8.27 12.93 -34.88
C ALA A 755 9.21 11.93 -35.57
N HIS A 756 10.00 11.18 -34.80
CA HIS A 756 10.89 10.14 -35.33
C HIS A 756 10.08 8.98 -35.91
N TYR A 757 9.05 8.53 -35.21
CA TYR A 757 8.18 7.45 -35.69
C TYR A 757 7.39 7.85 -36.93
N GLN A 758 7.00 9.11 -37.03
CA GLN A 758 6.33 9.65 -38.21
C GLN A 758 7.28 9.67 -39.43
N ALA A 759 8.54 10.06 -39.24
CA ALA A 759 9.55 10.13 -40.30
C ALA A 759 10.06 8.76 -40.76
N ALA A 760 10.15 7.77 -39.87
CA ALA A 760 10.61 6.41 -40.17
C ALA A 760 9.74 5.73 -41.23
N ARG A 761 10.30 4.78 -41.98
CA ARG A 761 9.51 3.94 -42.91
C ARG A 761 8.82 2.79 -42.17
N ALA A 762 9.50 2.22 -41.18
CA ALA A 762 8.94 1.25 -40.24
C ALA A 762 9.60 1.38 -38.86
N VAL A 763 8.96 0.82 -37.82
CA VAL A 763 9.49 0.83 -36.45
C VAL A 763 9.45 -0.58 -35.86
N ILE A 764 10.61 -1.07 -35.42
CA ILE A 764 10.78 -2.36 -34.78
C ILE A 764 11.20 -2.13 -33.34
N ALA A 765 10.49 -2.73 -32.38
CA ALA A 765 10.86 -2.66 -30.97
C ALA A 765 11.32 -4.03 -30.45
N ARG A 766 12.32 -4.09 -29.57
CA ARG A 766 12.72 -5.35 -28.93
C ARG A 766 11.77 -5.74 -27.80
N MET A 767 11.10 -4.76 -27.20
CA MET A 767 10.16 -4.95 -26.10
C MET A 767 8.98 -3.98 -26.22
N GLY A 768 7.79 -4.44 -25.82
CA GLY A 768 6.59 -3.61 -25.78
C GLY A 768 5.33 -4.44 -25.67
N GLY A 769 4.27 -3.83 -25.14
CA GLY A 769 2.95 -4.45 -24.97
C GLY A 769 1.99 -4.12 -26.11
N ARG A 770 1.01 -4.99 -26.39
CA ARG A 770 0.00 -4.69 -27.43
C ARG A 770 -0.82 -3.44 -27.13
N LEU A 771 -1.16 -3.22 -25.86
CA LEU A 771 -1.90 -2.05 -25.39
C LEU A 771 -0.99 -0.91 -24.92
N SER A 772 0.31 -1.03 -25.14
CA SER A 772 1.28 -0.03 -24.74
C SER A 772 1.07 1.30 -25.47
N HIS A 773 1.61 2.38 -24.92
CA HIS A 773 1.39 3.70 -25.48
C HIS A 773 2.07 3.84 -26.83
N GLY A 774 3.31 3.35 -26.94
CA GLY A 774 4.05 3.38 -28.20
C GLY A 774 3.37 2.53 -29.28
N SER A 775 2.90 1.34 -28.92
CA SER A 775 2.12 0.48 -29.83
C SER A 775 0.81 1.12 -30.28
N THR A 776 0.20 1.97 -29.47
CA THR A 776 -1.01 2.69 -29.88
C THR A 776 -0.67 3.81 -30.84
N LEU A 777 0.32 4.63 -30.51
CA LEU A 777 0.79 5.71 -31.36
C LEU A 777 1.12 5.23 -32.78
N LEU A 778 1.86 4.12 -32.90
CA LEU A 778 2.20 3.55 -34.21
C LEU A 778 0.98 3.10 -35.03
N ARG A 779 -0.10 2.64 -34.37
CA ARG A 779 -1.37 2.29 -35.05
C ARG A 779 -2.13 3.52 -35.52
N GLU A 780 -2.09 4.60 -34.75
CA GLU A 780 -2.70 5.88 -35.12
C GLU A 780 -1.95 6.50 -36.31
N LEU A 781 -0.61 6.48 -36.28
CA LEU A 781 0.26 6.88 -37.39
C LEU A 781 0.16 5.94 -38.60
N ARG A 782 -0.51 4.78 -38.47
CA ARG A 782 -0.57 3.72 -39.50
C ARG A 782 0.82 3.33 -40.00
N LYS A 783 1.78 3.28 -39.09
CA LYS A 783 3.19 3.06 -39.40
C LYS A 783 3.51 1.56 -39.35
N PRO A 784 4.02 0.93 -40.43
CA PRO A 784 4.44 -0.47 -40.39
C PRO A 784 5.36 -0.75 -39.20
N SER A 785 4.99 -1.69 -38.35
CA SER A 785 5.69 -1.87 -37.08
C SER A 785 5.42 -3.20 -36.38
N ALA A 786 6.40 -3.67 -35.61
CA ALA A 786 6.33 -4.91 -34.83
C ALA A 786 7.22 -4.87 -33.58
N VAL A 787 6.86 -5.70 -32.59
CA VAL A 787 7.75 -6.07 -31.49
C VAL A 787 8.45 -7.37 -31.85
N LEU A 788 9.78 -7.35 -31.96
CA LEU A 788 10.64 -8.47 -32.32
C LEU A 788 11.78 -8.61 -31.30
N PRO A 789 11.61 -9.41 -30.24
CA PRO A 789 12.58 -9.50 -29.14
C PRO A 789 13.95 -10.07 -29.54
N GLN A 790 14.02 -10.81 -30.63
CA GLN A 790 15.21 -11.55 -31.07
C GLN A 790 15.86 -10.94 -32.32
N VAL A 791 15.63 -9.66 -32.61
CA VAL A 791 16.34 -9.00 -33.71
C VAL A 791 17.84 -8.99 -33.38
N ASP A 792 18.63 -9.50 -34.32
CA ASP A 792 20.07 -9.51 -34.22
C ASP A 792 20.59 -8.07 -34.37
N VAL A 793 21.22 -7.57 -33.30
CA VAL A 793 21.79 -6.21 -33.25
C VAL A 793 22.90 -6.05 -34.29
N ALA A 794 23.53 -7.14 -34.74
CA ALA A 794 24.52 -7.11 -35.81
C ALA A 794 23.93 -6.67 -37.17
N TRP A 795 22.59 -6.63 -37.33
CA TRP A 795 21.95 -6.16 -38.55
C TRP A 795 21.80 -4.63 -38.62
N LEU A 796 22.19 -3.89 -37.56
CA LEU A 796 22.21 -2.43 -37.59
C LEU A 796 23.13 -1.92 -38.71
N GLY A 797 22.60 -1.01 -39.53
CA GLY A 797 23.28 -0.48 -40.71
C GLY A 797 23.18 -1.38 -41.95
N CYS A 798 22.59 -2.58 -41.85
CA CYS A 798 22.34 -3.45 -42.99
C CYS A 798 20.99 -3.18 -43.63
N GLU A 799 20.87 -3.53 -44.91
CA GLU A 799 19.58 -3.49 -45.62
C GLU A 799 18.70 -4.67 -45.18
N VAL A 800 17.49 -4.37 -44.74
CA VAL A 800 16.52 -5.35 -44.26
C VAL A 800 15.16 -5.14 -44.92
N LEU A 801 14.41 -6.23 -45.03
CA LEU A 801 13.01 -6.24 -45.46
C LEU A 801 12.14 -6.56 -44.25
N TYR A 802 11.32 -5.58 -43.86
CA TYR A 802 10.18 -5.79 -42.97
C TYR A 802 8.96 -6.19 -43.78
N ARG A 803 8.27 -7.26 -43.38
CA ARG A 803 6.98 -7.69 -43.94
C ARG A 803 6.09 -8.24 -42.84
N ASP A 804 5.01 -7.52 -42.53
CA ASP A 804 3.90 -7.98 -41.67
C ASP A 804 4.32 -8.68 -40.36
N GLY A 805 5.32 -8.13 -39.67
CA GLY A 805 5.81 -8.67 -38.41
C GLY A 805 7.02 -9.59 -38.54
N GLU A 806 7.60 -9.75 -39.71
CA GLU A 806 8.85 -10.47 -39.92
C GLU A 806 9.93 -9.52 -40.44
N LEU A 807 11.16 -9.71 -39.97
CA LEU A 807 12.34 -8.97 -40.42
C LEU A 807 13.33 -9.95 -41.04
N THR A 808 13.76 -9.68 -42.27
CA THR A 808 14.72 -10.51 -43.01
C THR A 808 15.85 -9.67 -43.55
N LEU A 809 17.08 -10.17 -43.45
CA LEU A 809 18.25 -9.52 -44.05
C LEU A 809 18.17 -9.62 -45.57
N VAL A 810 18.32 -8.48 -46.26
CA VAL A 810 18.45 -8.46 -47.72
C VAL A 810 19.91 -8.75 -48.05
N LYS A 811 20.15 -9.79 -48.86
CA LYS A 811 21.49 -10.21 -49.25
C LYS A 811 22.03 -9.40 -50.42
#